data_AF-A0A2T9ZHI4-F1
#
_entry.id   AF-A0A2T9ZHI4-F1
#
_cell.length_a   1.000
_cell.length_b   1.000
_cell.length_c   1.000
_cell.angle_alpha   90.00
_cell.angle_beta   90.00
_cell.angle_gamma   90.00
#
_symmetry.space_group_name_H-M   'P 1'
#
loop_
_entity.id
_entity.type
_entity.pdbx_description
1 polymer ?
#
loop_
_entity_poly.entity_id
_entity_poly.type
_entity_poly.pdbx_seq_one_letter_code
_entity_poly.pdbx_strand_id
1 'polypeptide(L)'
;MTKEDVSAISSCISYVGNIEVSQVNEKELDFGNLAEIYGDIVIRNNNSLRQILLGGLAILNGSLTLIDNVNLVGIKIKKLHSISQVLVRNNPNLAKIEIGLTNSITNFEVSQTGVDAISGFNFTACNNIVINNNINLNSIEFRQLAKVSGQFSVIDNGYESSAMFPSLELIEGNVTIQGLTSIDLSSLKKVGDVVNIIKNDFSSLEMPKIETFEDGLNILYNQNLASLKFETLKTIKKGLVISGNADLHIIDENSFPQLDSVGEKILLNGTFTSVKIPNLGNFNKAASITSTEKIDCNSAKLSFPLVSKNLWICKQRIKIKPVGEETDSDGRGTTNSDTQNPELKRVGFVVKVYPTTVRLFPKENNSTLDYVKAMSKVGYVGKYDILPNNVVLSSALATEFLSHPQISFSTFKGRYQVQNLLENHEKDYLDRHQAQIELKTAFNRKYINEVICADIKYFNNLIDLYIKENGIHYSENKVYIPDLIEFVVSVIGENACLRVLGDELAKDKKVRTIIERTTRQTFLTSFSKLRPIKYLRHIYRNIMQIRSIEQMADILRNELRLNDGSIKSATNMNALWIILNQKAVSISRNPFRLSWVLINLIRCMVSILCTRIANVFVNLYSDASSSQELINEQAVLISNYGRDITYTLLPKMKRLISFVKRALLEPSPQVGALLLSLFYSAGSLNPFIDFCKIGCKHSSAYLLIESEKCFNTDTELIL
;
A
#
# COMPACT_ATOMS: atom_id res chain seq x y z
N MET A 1 -20.41 -29.79 12.79
CA MET A 1 -21.29 -30.98 12.69
C MET A 1 -20.52 -32.12 12.03
N THR A 2 -20.76 -33.37 12.44
CA THR A 2 -20.21 -34.60 11.82
C THR A 2 -21.15 -35.15 10.74
N LYS A 3 -20.75 -36.24 10.06
CA LYS A 3 -21.61 -36.94 9.10
C LYS A 3 -22.86 -37.54 9.77
N GLU A 4 -22.76 -38.00 11.02
CA GLU A 4 -23.92 -38.50 11.74
C GLU A 4 -24.96 -37.39 11.96
N ASP A 5 -24.52 -36.17 12.29
CA ASP A 5 -25.42 -35.02 12.45
C ASP A 5 -26.16 -34.69 11.14
N VAL A 6 -25.45 -34.72 10.01
CA VAL A 6 -26.06 -34.49 8.68
C VAL A 6 -27.07 -35.58 8.35
N SER A 7 -26.78 -36.84 8.71
CA SER A 7 -27.69 -37.97 8.52
C SER A 7 -28.92 -37.89 9.42
N ALA A 8 -28.79 -37.33 10.62
CA ALA A 8 -29.94 -37.06 11.49
C ALA A 8 -30.84 -35.98 10.89
N ILE A 9 -30.25 -34.88 10.39
CA ILE A 9 -31.00 -33.77 9.79
C ILE A 9 -31.63 -34.14 8.46
N SER A 10 -31.02 -35.03 7.67
CA SER A 10 -31.53 -35.40 6.35
C SER A 10 -32.88 -36.14 6.39
N SER A 11 -33.26 -36.65 7.57
CA SER A 11 -34.57 -37.25 7.84
C SER A 11 -35.68 -36.22 8.10
N CYS A 12 -35.33 -34.95 8.38
CA CYS A 12 -36.26 -33.88 8.65
C CYS A 12 -36.75 -33.21 7.36
N ILE A 13 -38.02 -32.78 7.35
CA ILE A 13 -38.57 -31.91 6.29
C ILE A 13 -38.19 -30.45 6.56
N SER A 14 -38.21 -30.04 7.83
CA SER A 14 -37.94 -28.68 8.28
C SER A 14 -36.94 -28.67 9.44
N TYR A 15 -36.05 -27.70 9.46
CA TYR A 15 -35.03 -27.52 10.49
C TYR A 15 -35.05 -26.09 11.05
N VAL A 16 -35.03 -25.95 12.38
CA VAL A 16 -34.97 -24.66 13.07
C VAL A 16 -33.61 -24.52 13.73
N GLY A 17 -32.89 -23.45 13.38
CA GLY A 17 -31.52 -23.20 13.83
C GLY A 17 -30.51 -23.15 12.68
N ASN A 18 -29.25 -22.92 13.04
CA ASN A 18 -28.16 -22.78 12.07
C ASN A 18 -27.47 -24.13 11.84
N ILE A 19 -27.18 -24.43 10.58
CA ILE A 19 -26.39 -25.59 10.16
C ILE A 19 -24.96 -25.13 9.91
N GLU A 20 -24.02 -25.57 10.74
CA GLU A 20 -22.60 -25.27 10.58
C GLU A 20 -21.76 -26.53 10.33
N VAL A 21 -21.20 -26.62 9.13
CA VAL A 21 -20.33 -27.71 8.70
C VAL A 21 -18.90 -27.21 8.53
N SER A 22 -17.98 -27.77 9.31
CA SER A 22 -16.57 -27.42 9.21
C SER A 22 -15.64 -28.58 9.50
N GLN A 23 -14.50 -28.60 8.79
CA GLN A 23 -13.43 -29.59 8.96
C GLN A 23 -13.88 -31.04 8.76
N VAL A 24 -14.87 -31.27 7.88
CA VAL A 24 -15.34 -32.61 7.54
C VAL A 24 -14.39 -33.32 6.57
N ASN A 25 -14.28 -34.64 6.69
CA ASN A 25 -13.43 -35.49 5.84
C ASN A 25 -14.20 -36.16 4.71
N GLU A 26 -15.53 -36.04 4.74
CA GLU A 26 -16.47 -36.56 3.77
C GLU A 26 -16.30 -35.84 2.43
N LYS A 27 -16.45 -36.60 1.35
CA LYS A 27 -16.45 -36.06 -0.02
C LYS A 27 -17.79 -35.47 -0.41
N GLU A 28 -18.86 -35.88 0.25
CA GLU A 28 -20.22 -35.51 -0.06
C GLU A 28 -21.01 -35.32 1.22
N LEU A 29 -21.86 -34.29 1.25
CA LEU A 29 -22.86 -34.09 2.29
C LEU A 29 -24.24 -34.05 1.65
N ASP A 30 -25.09 -34.98 2.06
CA ASP A 30 -26.46 -35.09 1.59
C ASP A 30 -27.45 -34.78 2.71
N PHE A 31 -28.22 -33.70 2.50
CA PHE A 31 -29.26 -33.24 3.41
C PHE A 31 -30.64 -33.83 3.06
N GLY A 32 -30.70 -34.79 2.12
CA GLY A 32 -31.88 -35.61 1.86
C GLY A 32 -33.14 -34.81 1.54
N ASN A 33 -34.17 -35.01 2.36
CA ASN A 33 -35.52 -34.45 2.13
C ASN A 33 -35.72 -33.06 2.75
N LEU A 34 -34.66 -32.44 3.26
CA LEU A 34 -34.74 -31.12 3.89
C LEU A 34 -35.25 -30.08 2.90
N ALA A 35 -36.44 -29.54 3.19
CA ALA A 35 -37.16 -28.60 2.35
C ALA A 35 -37.10 -27.17 2.90
N GLU A 36 -37.04 -27.01 4.23
CA GLU A 36 -37.08 -25.71 4.89
C GLU A 36 -36.02 -25.59 6.00
N ILE A 37 -35.32 -24.46 6.02
CA ILE A 37 -34.37 -24.11 7.09
C ILE A 37 -34.69 -22.70 7.61
N TYR A 38 -34.99 -22.63 8.91
CA TYR A 38 -35.23 -21.39 9.65
C TYR A 38 -33.94 -20.98 10.40
N GLY A 39 -32.92 -20.61 9.62
CA GLY A 39 -31.59 -20.23 10.11
C GLY A 39 -30.58 -20.09 8.98
N ASP A 40 -29.30 -20.12 9.31
CA ASP A 40 -28.17 -20.03 8.36
C ASP A 40 -27.62 -21.41 7.97
N ILE A 41 -27.08 -21.53 6.76
CA ILE A 41 -26.18 -22.61 6.36
C ILE A 41 -24.77 -22.03 6.22
N VAL A 42 -23.84 -22.53 7.03
CA VAL A 42 -22.43 -22.14 7.01
C VAL A 42 -21.57 -23.37 6.77
N ILE A 43 -20.97 -23.48 5.58
CA ILE A 43 -20.09 -24.58 5.20
C ILE A 43 -18.69 -24.02 4.97
N ARG A 44 -17.76 -24.34 5.88
CA ARG A 44 -16.43 -23.73 5.88
C ARG A 44 -15.26 -24.66 6.18
N ASN A 45 -14.10 -24.40 5.57
CA ASN A 45 -12.86 -25.14 5.84
C ASN A 45 -12.94 -26.66 5.62
N ASN A 46 -13.70 -27.11 4.61
CA ASN A 46 -13.84 -28.53 4.30
C ASN A 46 -12.95 -28.90 3.11
N ASN A 47 -11.75 -29.41 3.39
CA ASN A 47 -10.76 -29.72 2.36
C ASN A 47 -11.10 -30.99 1.56
N SER A 48 -11.87 -31.92 2.11
CA SER A 48 -12.21 -33.17 1.40
C SER A 48 -13.54 -33.09 0.65
N LEU A 49 -14.40 -32.14 1.03
CA LEU A 49 -15.75 -31.98 0.49
C LEU A 49 -15.72 -31.57 -0.97
N ARG A 50 -16.39 -32.35 -1.82
CA ARG A 50 -16.52 -32.14 -3.26
C ARG A 50 -17.93 -31.76 -3.68
N GLN A 51 -18.94 -32.19 -2.94
CA GLN A 51 -20.33 -32.01 -3.31
C GLN A 51 -21.23 -31.77 -2.10
N ILE A 52 -22.22 -30.89 -2.26
CA ILE A 52 -23.28 -30.63 -1.29
C ILE A 52 -24.62 -30.86 -2.00
N LEU A 53 -25.43 -31.76 -1.47
CA LEU A 53 -26.75 -32.09 -1.99
C LEU A 53 -27.83 -31.46 -1.10
N LEU A 54 -28.50 -30.44 -1.66
CA LEU A 54 -29.64 -29.72 -1.07
C LEU A 54 -30.81 -29.70 -2.07
N GLY A 55 -31.03 -30.81 -2.77
CA GLY A 55 -31.97 -30.88 -3.91
C GLY A 55 -33.43 -30.64 -3.53
N GLY A 56 -33.80 -30.87 -2.27
CA GLY A 56 -35.13 -30.63 -1.71
C GLY A 56 -35.37 -29.20 -1.22
N LEU A 57 -34.30 -28.43 -0.96
CA LEU A 57 -34.40 -27.16 -0.22
C LEU A 57 -35.12 -26.09 -1.04
N ALA A 58 -36.23 -25.60 -0.49
CA ALA A 58 -37.09 -24.57 -1.07
C ALA A 58 -37.02 -23.23 -0.32
N ILE A 59 -36.85 -23.28 1.01
CA ILE A 59 -36.82 -22.11 1.88
C ILE A 59 -35.56 -22.13 2.76
N LEU A 60 -34.79 -21.03 2.74
CA LEU A 60 -33.70 -20.76 3.66
C LEU A 60 -33.82 -19.34 4.21
N ASN A 61 -34.37 -19.14 5.41
CA ASN A 61 -34.63 -17.77 5.89
C ASN A 61 -33.37 -16.93 6.15
N GLY A 62 -32.24 -17.58 6.45
CA GLY A 62 -30.96 -16.92 6.69
C GLY A 62 -30.08 -16.83 5.45
N SER A 63 -28.79 -17.07 5.67
CA SER A 63 -27.71 -16.98 4.69
C SER A 63 -27.22 -18.35 4.23
N LEU A 64 -26.80 -18.44 2.97
CA LEU A 64 -25.97 -19.52 2.45
C LEU A 64 -24.54 -19.01 2.39
N THR A 65 -23.68 -19.55 3.25
CA THR A 65 -22.27 -19.17 3.36
C THR A 65 -21.36 -20.36 3.03
N LEU A 66 -20.62 -20.26 1.94
CA LEU A 66 -19.59 -21.20 1.52
C LEU A 66 -18.22 -20.52 1.58
N ILE A 67 -17.33 -20.97 2.46
CA ILE A 67 -16.03 -20.31 2.65
C ILE A 67 -14.90 -21.34 2.77
N ASP A 68 -13.79 -21.16 2.07
CA ASP A 68 -12.57 -21.98 2.26
C ASP A 68 -12.79 -23.51 2.05
N ASN A 69 -13.68 -23.91 1.12
CA ASN A 69 -13.88 -25.32 0.74
C ASN A 69 -13.13 -25.59 -0.57
N VAL A 70 -11.86 -25.95 -0.46
CA VAL A 70 -10.91 -25.99 -1.59
C VAL A 70 -11.34 -26.97 -2.68
N ASN A 71 -11.87 -28.14 -2.32
CA ASN A 71 -12.20 -29.21 -3.27
C ASN A 71 -13.68 -29.25 -3.68
N LEU A 72 -14.49 -28.31 -3.22
CA LEU A 72 -15.92 -28.25 -3.56
C LEU A 72 -16.06 -27.94 -5.05
N VAL A 73 -16.77 -28.78 -5.81
CA VAL A 73 -16.86 -28.68 -7.28
C VAL A 73 -18.13 -27.97 -7.73
N GLY A 74 -19.24 -28.15 -7.01
CA GLY A 74 -20.51 -27.52 -7.38
C GLY A 74 -21.50 -27.49 -6.24
N ILE A 75 -22.46 -26.56 -6.34
CA ILE A 75 -23.65 -26.50 -5.50
C ILE A 75 -24.90 -26.34 -6.35
N LYS A 76 -25.93 -27.10 -6.03
CA LYS A 76 -27.18 -27.13 -6.79
C LYS A 76 -28.39 -27.15 -5.85
N ILE A 77 -29.14 -26.05 -5.85
CA ILE A 77 -30.33 -25.81 -5.02
C ILE A 77 -31.45 -25.23 -5.90
N LYS A 78 -31.92 -26.02 -6.88
CA LYS A 78 -32.85 -25.55 -7.92
C LYS A 78 -34.24 -25.16 -7.42
N LYS A 79 -34.69 -25.76 -6.32
CA LYS A 79 -36.03 -25.51 -5.75
C LYS A 79 -36.07 -24.29 -4.84
N LEU A 80 -34.91 -23.72 -4.51
CA LEU A 80 -34.85 -22.56 -3.62
C LEU A 80 -35.64 -21.41 -4.25
N HIS A 81 -36.39 -20.69 -3.43
CA HIS A 81 -37.11 -19.49 -3.88
C HIS A 81 -37.11 -18.38 -2.82
N SER A 82 -36.66 -18.68 -1.60
CA SER A 82 -36.51 -17.72 -0.50
C SER A 82 -35.14 -17.85 0.15
N ILE A 83 -34.35 -16.78 0.12
CA ILE A 83 -33.07 -16.65 0.83
C ILE A 83 -32.78 -15.19 1.19
N SER A 84 -32.12 -14.94 2.32
CA SER A 84 -31.68 -13.60 2.70
C SER A 84 -30.34 -13.22 2.08
N GLN A 85 -29.34 -14.12 2.05
CA GLN A 85 -27.98 -13.81 1.59
C GLN A 85 -27.28 -15.01 0.93
N VAL A 86 -26.46 -14.76 -0.09
CA VAL A 86 -25.56 -15.73 -0.71
C VAL A 86 -24.14 -15.18 -0.61
N LEU A 87 -23.26 -15.91 0.09
CA LEU A 87 -21.85 -15.59 0.26
C LEU A 87 -21.01 -16.82 -0.11
N VAL A 88 -20.29 -16.72 -1.23
CA VAL A 88 -19.37 -17.77 -1.70
C VAL A 88 -17.98 -17.16 -1.84
N ARG A 89 -17.03 -17.59 -1.01
CA ARG A 89 -15.69 -16.98 -0.93
C ARG A 89 -14.59 -18.02 -0.79
N ASN A 90 -13.55 -17.89 -1.61
CA ASN A 90 -12.36 -18.76 -1.55
C ASN A 90 -12.72 -20.26 -1.72
N ASN A 91 -13.44 -20.56 -2.80
CA ASN A 91 -13.78 -21.92 -3.23
C ASN A 91 -13.17 -22.16 -4.63
N PRO A 92 -11.85 -22.31 -4.75
CA PRO A 92 -11.13 -22.23 -6.03
C PRO A 92 -11.53 -23.32 -7.04
N ASN A 93 -11.96 -24.51 -6.60
CA ASN A 93 -12.41 -25.58 -7.51
C ASN A 93 -13.93 -25.58 -7.74
N LEU A 94 -14.68 -24.62 -7.18
CA LEU A 94 -16.12 -24.53 -7.38
C LEU A 94 -16.36 -24.05 -8.80
N ALA A 95 -16.85 -24.94 -9.66
CA ALA A 95 -17.05 -24.66 -11.07
C ALA A 95 -18.49 -24.20 -11.39
N LYS A 96 -19.48 -24.59 -10.58
CA LYS A 96 -20.90 -24.31 -10.86
C LYS A 96 -21.69 -23.93 -9.62
N ILE A 97 -22.52 -22.91 -9.77
CA ILE A 97 -23.54 -22.49 -8.78
C ILE A 97 -24.89 -22.50 -9.50
N GLU A 98 -25.77 -23.42 -9.13
CA GLU A 98 -27.12 -23.52 -9.67
C GLU A 98 -28.14 -23.31 -8.54
N ILE A 99 -28.63 -22.10 -8.34
CA ILE A 99 -29.60 -21.77 -7.28
C ILE A 99 -30.85 -21.18 -7.94
N GLY A 100 -32.01 -21.79 -7.71
CA GLY A 100 -33.28 -21.14 -8.06
C GLY A 100 -33.51 -19.98 -7.10
N LEU A 101 -33.92 -18.80 -7.58
CA LEU A 101 -34.32 -17.66 -6.73
C LEU A 101 -35.45 -16.91 -7.41
N THR A 102 -36.44 -16.43 -6.66
CA THR A 102 -37.60 -15.70 -7.22
C THR A 102 -37.90 -14.36 -6.52
N ASN A 103 -37.20 -14.04 -5.42
CA ASN A 103 -37.48 -12.89 -4.55
C ASN A 103 -36.22 -12.04 -4.31
N SER A 104 -36.33 -10.90 -3.64
CA SER A 104 -35.18 -10.05 -3.25
C SER A 104 -34.17 -10.77 -2.35
N ILE A 105 -32.89 -10.43 -2.50
CA ILE A 105 -31.80 -10.89 -1.62
C ILE A 105 -31.04 -9.71 -1.02
N THR A 106 -30.64 -9.78 0.24
CA THR A 106 -29.88 -8.70 0.87
C THR A 106 -28.50 -8.57 0.22
N ASN A 107 -27.69 -9.64 0.22
CA ASN A 107 -26.34 -9.61 -0.33
C ASN A 107 -26.08 -10.81 -1.25
N PHE A 108 -25.42 -10.54 -2.37
CA PHE A 108 -24.91 -11.53 -3.30
C PHE A 108 -23.40 -11.33 -3.48
N GLU A 109 -22.60 -12.25 -2.93
CA GLU A 109 -21.15 -12.26 -3.10
C GLU A 109 -20.66 -13.59 -3.67
N VAL A 110 -19.90 -13.52 -4.77
CA VAL A 110 -19.15 -14.65 -5.33
C VAL A 110 -17.72 -14.18 -5.58
N SER A 111 -16.79 -14.64 -4.75
CA SER A 111 -15.40 -14.20 -4.77
C SER A 111 -14.39 -15.34 -4.69
N GLN A 112 -13.30 -15.24 -5.48
CA GLN A 112 -12.19 -16.20 -5.44
C GLN A 112 -12.64 -17.66 -5.70
N THR A 113 -13.46 -17.87 -6.74
CA THR A 113 -13.96 -19.19 -7.14
C THR A 113 -13.49 -19.60 -8.54
N GLY A 114 -13.73 -20.87 -8.91
CA GLY A 114 -13.48 -21.40 -10.24
C GLY A 114 -14.70 -21.36 -11.17
N VAL A 115 -15.77 -20.63 -10.79
CA VAL A 115 -17.06 -20.64 -11.50
C VAL A 115 -16.89 -20.04 -12.89
N ASP A 116 -17.51 -20.67 -13.89
CA ASP A 116 -17.43 -20.26 -15.30
C ASP A 116 -18.58 -19.33 -15.74
N ALA A 117 -19.75 -19.44 -15.11
CA ALA A 117 -20.90 -18.59 -15.34
C ALA A 117 -21.73 -18.32 -14.07
N ILE A 118 -22.23 -17.10 -13.94
CA ILE A 118 -23.23 -16.69 -12.94
C ILE A 118 -24.51 -16.33 -13.71
N SER A 119 -25.50 -17.21 -13.67
CA SER A 119 -26.78 -17.03 -14.37
C SER A 119 -27.90 -17.78 -13.64
N GLY A 120 -29.15 -17.59 -14.08
CA GLY A 120 -30.31 -18.29 -13.53
C GLY A 120 -30.90 -17.71 -12.24
N PHE A 121 -30.42 -16.53 -11.81
CA PHE A 121 -30.94 -15.80 -10.66
C PHE A 121 -32.09 -14.86 -11.09
N ASN A 122 -33.29 -15.02 -10.52
CA ASN A 122 -34.47 -14.20 -10.85
C ASN A 122 -34.93 -13.34 -9.66
N PHE A 123 -34.02 -12.53 -9.10
CA PHE A 123 -34.37 -11.53 -8.09
C PHE A 123 -34.42 -10.12 -8.67
N THR A 124 -35.36 -9.30 -8.20
CA THR A 124 -35.60 -7.94 -8.72
C THR A 124 -34.84 -6.86 -7.98
N ALA A 125 -34.42 -7.11 -6.74
CA ALA A 125 -33.69 -6.15 -5.92
C ALA A 125 -32.61 -6.82 -5.07
N CYS A 126 -31.50 -6.12 -4.87
CA CYS A 126 -30.43 -6.52 -3.96
C CYS A 126 -29.86 -5.32 -3.20
N ASN A 127 -29.25 -5.52 -2.02
CA ASN A 127 -28.47 -4.44 -1.40
C ASN A 127 -27.07 -4.40 -1.99
N ASN A 128 -26.32 -5.50 -1.97
CA ASN A 128 -24.94 -5.52 -2.47
C ASN A 128 -24.69 -6.66 -3.45
N ILE A 129 -24.06 -6.34 -4.57
CA ILE A 129 -23.56 -7.30 -5.56
C ILE A 129 -22.04 -7.17 -5.62
N VAL A 130 -21.34 -8.24 -5.26
CA VAL A 130 -19.88 -8.31 -5.28
C VAL A 130 -19.44 -9.58 -6.01
N ILE A 131 -18.88 -9.41 -7.20
CA ILE A 131 -18.38 -10.51 -8.04
C ILE A 131 -16.92 -10.22 -8.36
N ASN A 132 -15.99 -10.91 -7.71
CA ASN A 132 -14.57 -10.61 -7.92
C ASN A 132 -13.64 -11.82 -7.90
N ASN A 133 -12.50 -11.72 -8.60
CA ASN A 133 -11.44 -12.73 -8.56
C ASN A 133 -11.90 -14.15 -8.96
N ASN A 134 -12.92 -14.28 -9.82
CA ASN A 134 -13.37 -15.57 -10.34
C ASN A 134 -12.68 -15.83 -11.68
N ILE A 135 -11.55 -16.54 -11.66
CA ILE A 135 -10.57 -16.59 -12.77
C ILE A 135 -11.11 -17.22 -14.06
N ASN A 136 -12.13 -18.09 -13.96
CA ASN A 136 -12.73 -18.76 -15.11
C ASN A 136 -14.06 -18.12 -15.55
N LEU A 137 -14.51 -17.07 -14.87
CA LEU A 137 -15.86 -16.53 -15.04
C LEU A 137 -15.98 -15.73 -16.33
N ASN A 138 -16.71 -16.26 -17.30
CA ASN A 138 -16.88 -15.68 -18.63
C ASN A 138 -18.23 -14.97 -18.83
N SER A 139 -19.25 -15.31 -18.04
CA SER A 139 -20.58 -14.72 -18.19
C SER A 139 -21.24 -14.45 -16.85
N ILE A 140 -21.78 -13.23 -16.71
CA ILE A 140 -22.56 -12.77 -15.56
C ILE A 140 -23.90 -12.25 -16.08
N GLU A 141 -25.00 -12.78 -15.57
CA GLU A 141 -26.32 -12.46 -16.08
C GLU A 141 -27.37 -12.33 -14.97
N PHE A 142 -27.96 -11.13 -14.88
CA PHE A 142 -29.08 -10.84 -13.99
C PHE A 142 -30.18 -10.11 -14.77
N ARG A 143 -31.03 -10.89 -15.47
CA ARG A 143 -32.06 -10.34 -16.36
C ARG A 143 -33.17 -9.57 -15.65
N GLN A 144 -33.49 -9.93 -14.41
CA GLN A 144 -34.62 -9.35 -13.67
C GLN A 144 -34.21 -8.32 -12.61
N LEU A 145 -32.92 -8.18 -12.34
CA LEU A 145 -32.43 -7.24 -11.35
C LEU A 145 -32.73 -5.81 -11.79
N ALA A 146 -33.58 -5.12 -11.03
CA ALA A 146 -34.01 -3.75 -11.30
C ALA A 146 -33.36 -2.72 -10.38
N LYS A 147 -33.01 -3.11 -9.15
CA LYS A 147 -32.46 -2.17 -8.14
C LYS A 147 -31.30 -2.77 -7.33
N VAL A 148 -30.26 -1.98 -7.09
CA VAL A 148 -29.20 -2.24 -6.11
C VAL A 148 -29.13 -1.07 -5.12
N SER A 149 -29.36 -1.30 -3.82
CA SER A 149 -29.40 -0.20 -2.82
C SER A 149 -28.04 0.19 -2.25
N GLY A 150 -27.02 -0.64 -2.43
CA GLY A 150 -25.67 -0.47 -1.92
C GLY A 150 -24.62 -0.66 -3.01
N GLN A 151 -23.56 -1.40 -2.69
CA GLN A 151 -22.42 -1.60 -3.56
C GLN A 151 -22.75 -2.48 -4.77
N PHE A 152 -22.32 -2.03 -5.95
CA PHE A 152 -22.29 -2.84 -7.16
C PHE A 152 -20.84 -2.96 -7.65
N SER A 153 -20.28 -4.16 -7.62
CA SER A 153 -18.86 -4.39 -7.87
C SER A 153 -18.62 -5.65 -8.70
N VAL A 154 -18.07 -5.48 -9.89
CA VAL A 154 -17.61 -6.56 -10.76
C VAL A 154 -16.14 -6.30 -11.11
N ILE A 155 -15.21 -7.09 -10.53
CA ILE A 155 -13.77 -6.76 -10.56
C ILE A 155 -12.92 -8.02 -10.78
N ASP A 156 -11.99 -7.95 -11.74
CA ASP A 156 -10.90 -8.94 -11.91
C ASP A 156 -11.42 -10.40 -12.01
N ASN A 157 -12.45 -10.62 -12.83
CA ASN A 157 -12.96 -11.95 -13.17
C ASN A 157 -12.22 -12.53 -14.40
N GLY A 158 -12.77 -13.56 -15.05
CA GLY A 158 -12.15 -14.18 -16.22
C GLY A 158 -11.86 -13.15 -17.33
N TYR A 159 -10.84 -13.41 -18.13
CA TYR A 159 -10.38 -12.45 -19.13
C TYR A 159 -11.41 -12.16 -20.22
N GLU A 160 -12.35 -13.09 -20.48
CA GLU A 160 -13.46 -12.91 -21.43
C GLU A 160 -14.76 -12.47 -20.77
N SER A 161 -14.72 -12.10 -19.48
CA SER A 161 -15.93 -11.89 -18.70
C SER A 161 -16.83 -10.80 -19.29
N SER A 162 -18.07 -11.19 -19.56
CA SER A 162 -19.16 -10.32 -20.02
C SER A 162 -20.23 -10.22 -18.94
N ALA A 163 -20.85 -9.05 -18.80
CA ALA A 163 -21.87 -8.84 -17.77
C ALA A 163 -23.15 -8.20 -18.32
N MET A 164 -24.31 -8.80 -18.01
CA MET A 164 -25.61 -8.39 -18.54
C MET A 164 -26.60 -8.04 -17.43
N PHE A 165 -27.00 -6.77 -17.39
CA PHE A 165 -27.97 -6.21 -16.45
C PHE A 165 -29.06 -5.39 -17.18
N PRO A 166 -29.80 -6.01 -18.14
CA PRO A 166 -30.68 -5.28 -19.06
C PRO A 166 -31.85 -4.57 -18.37
N SER A 167 -32.25 -5.02 -17.18
CA SER A 167 -33.37 -4.44 -16.41
C SER A 167 -32.92 -3.54 -15.25
N LEU A 168 -31.61 -3.38 -15.02
CA LEU A 168 -31.11 -2.64 -13.86
C LEU A 168 -31.34 -1.14 -14.06
N GLU A 169 -32.26 -0.56 -13.28
CA GLU A 169 -32.68 0.82 -13.43
C GLU A 169 -32.00 1.77 -12.44
N LEU A 170 -31.69 1.30 -11.23
CA LEU A 170 -31.21 2.13 -10.13
C LEU A 170 -30.11 1.43 -9.33
N ILE A 171 -29.00 2.14 -9.11
CA ILE A 171 -27.97 1.77 -8.13
C ILE A 171 -27.83 2.93 -7.14
N GLU A 172 -28.11 2.73 -5.85
CA GLU A 172 -28.02 3.81 -4.84
C GLU A 172 -26.61 3.99 -4.28
N GLY A 173 -25.76 2.96 -4.31
CA GLY A 173 -24.37 3.02 -3.82
C GLY A 173 -23.31 3.10 -4.91
N ASN A 174 -22.07 2.78 -4.55
CA ASN A 174 -20.91 2.88 -5.43
C ASN A 174 -20.91 1.80 -6.52
N VAL A 175 -20.40 2.17 -7.69
CA VAL A 175 -20.24 1.25 -8.83
C VAL A 175 -18.77 1.11 -9.16
N THR A 176 -18.28 -0.13 -9.22
CA THR A 176 -16.95 -0.45 -9.75
C THR A 176 -17.04 -1.58 -10.76
N ILE A 177 -16.63 -1.28 -11.99
CA ILE A 177 -16.60 -2.21 -13.12
C ILE A 177 -15.17 -2.28 -13.65
N GLN A 178 -14.54 -3.44 -13.54
CA GLN A 178 -13.15 -3.64 -13.94
C GLN A 178 -12.91 -5.02 -14.55
N GLY A 179 -12.21 -5.03 -15.69
CA GLY A 179 -11.78 -6.25 -16.36
C GLY A 179 -12.87 -6.98 -17.13
N LEU A 180 -13.86 -6.26 -17.69
CA LEU A 180 -14.90 -6.84 -18.55
C LEU A 180 -14.62 -6.62 -20.04
N THR A 181 -15.05 -7.57 -20.88
CA THR A 181 -15.04 -7.45 -22.36
C THR A 181 -16.31 -6.83 -22.90
N SER A 182 -17.41 -6.84 -22.14
CA SER A 182 -18.67 -6.17 -22.46
C SER A 182 -19.53 -5.99 -21.21
N ILE A 183 -20.37 -4.97 -21.22
CA ILE A 183 -21.36 -4.73 -20.17
C ILE A 183 -22.65 -4.16 -20.75
N ASP A 184 -23.79 -4.70 -20.34
CA ASP A 184 -25.13 -4.16 -20.65
C ASP A 184 -25.74 -3.50 -19.41
N LEU A 185 -25.87 -2.18 -19.46
CA LEU A 185 -26.55 -1.32 -18.49
C LEU A 185 -27.62 -0.45 -19.19
N SER A 186 -28.25 -0.98 -20.23
CA SER A 186 -29.14 -0.24 -21.14
C SER A 186 -30.37 0.40 -20.47
N SER A 187 -30.80 -0.12 -19.31
CA SER A 187 -31.92 0.42 -18.55
C SER A 187 -31.54 1.32 -17.37
N LEU A 188 -30.24 1.52 -17.11
CA LEU A 188 -29.78 2.25 -15.92
C LEU A 188 -30.15 3.73 -16.02
N LYS A 189 -30.95 4.23 -15.08
CA LYS A 189 -31.46 5.61 -15.04
C LYS A 189 -30.70 6.49 -14.07
N LYS A 190 -30.23 5.95 -12.94
CA LYS A 190 -29.59 6.73 -11.89
C LYS A 190 -28.56 5.92 -11.11
N VAL A 191 -27.46 6.59 -10.74
CA VAL A 191 -26.49 6.10 -9.76
C VAL A 191 -26.33 7.09 -8.60
N GLY A 192 -26.41 6.59 -7.36
CA GLY A 192 -26.43 7.36 -6.12
C GLY A 192 -25.05 7.76 -5.57
N ASP A 193 -23.98 7.15 -6.05
CA ASP A 193 -22.60 7.42 -5.61
C ASP A 193 -21.62 7.36 -6.81
N VAL A 194 -20.32 7.31 -6.54
CA VAL A 194 -19.25 7.35 -7.55
C VAL A 194 -19.25 6.11 -8.43
N VAL A 195 -19.05 6.33 -9.73
CA VAL A 195 -18.95 5.29 -10.75
C VAL A 195 -17.53 5.18 -11.27
N ASN A 196 -16.96 3.98 -11.18
CA ASN A 196 -15.62 3.67 -11.61
C ASN A 196 -15.65 2.60 -12.71
N ILE A 197 -15.32 2.99 -13.93
CA ILE A 197 -15.18 2.14 -15.10
C ILE A 197 -13.69 2.04 -15.45
N ILE A 198 -13.03 0.97 -15.00
CA ILE A 198 -11.57 0.91 -14.93
C ILE A 198 -11.03 -0.31 -15.67
N LYS A 199 -10.07 -0.13 -16.60
CA LYS A 199 -9.33 -1.24 -17.25
C LYS A 199 -10.24 -2.34 -17.82
N ASN A 200 -11.25 -1.95 -18.57
CA ASN A 200 -12.09 -2.86 -19.35
C ASN A 200 -11.61 -2.91 -20.80
N ASP A 201 -11.97 -3.99 -21.48
CA ASP A 201 -11.52 -4.33 -22.84
C ASP A 201 -12.61 -4.13 -23.90
N PHE A 202 -13.80 -3.64 -23.52
CA PHE A 202 -14.87 -3.26 -24.47
C PHE A 202 -14.48 -2.02 -25.30
N SER A 203 -15.02 -1.96 -26.52
CA SER A 203 -14.79 -0.83 -27.46
C SER A 203 -15.80 0.31 -27.33
N SER A 204 -16.97 0.08 -26.76
CA SER A 204 -17.99 1.10 -26.53
C SER A 204 -18.53 1.04 -25.11
N LEU A 205 -18.88 2.20 -24.57
CA LEU A 205 -19.61 2.32 -23.31
C LEU A 205 -20.90 3.10 -23.54
N GLU A 206 -22.04 2.42 -23.37
CA GLU A 206 -23.35 2.99 -23.62
C GLU A 206 -24.25 2.88 -22.38
N MET A 207 -24.82 4.01 -21.97
CA MET A 207 -25.84 4.09 -20.92
C MET A 207 -26.96 5.03 -21.42
N PRO A 208 -27.81 4.58 -22.35
CA PRO A 208 -28.72 5.46 -23.09
C PRO A 208 -29.80 6.09 -22.22
N LYS A 209 -30.17 5.48 -21.09
CA LYS A 209 -31.22 5.97 -20.18
C LYS A 209 -30.71 6.65 -18.92
N ILE A 210 -29.40 6.78 -18.72
CA ILE A 210 -28.87 7.39 -17.49
C ILE A 210 -29.18 8.88 -17.51
N GLU A 211 -29.80 9.40 -16.45
CA GLU A 211 -30.16 10.81 -16.33
C GLU A 211 -29.20 11.55 -15.39
N THR A 212 -28.72 10.87 -14.34
CA THR A 212 -27.94 11.51 -13.26
C THR A 212 -26.92 10.57 -12.63
N PHE A 213 -25.71 11.09 -12.41
CA PHE A 213 -24.73 10.58 -11.44
C PHE A 213 -24.73 11.51 -10.22
N GLU A 214 -25.12 10.98 -9.04
CA GLU A 214 -25.25 11.75 -7.80
C GLU A 214 -23.90 12.10 -7.14
N ASP A 215 -22.81 11.45 -7.57
CA ASP A 215 -21.42 11.81 -7.24
C ASP A 215 -20.65 12.10 -8.54
N GLY A 216 -19.61 11.31 -8.87
CA GLY A 216 -18.76 11.48 -10.04
C GLY A 216 -18.70 10.25 -10.94
N LEU A 217 -18.28 10.48 -12.18
CA LEU A 217 -18.05 9.45 -13.20
C LEU A 217 -16.57 9.40 -13.57
N ASN A 218 -15.94 8.25 -13.33
CA ASN A 218 -14.55 7.97 -13.65
C ASN A 218 -14.45 6.88 -14.72
N ILE A 219 -13.94 7.21 -15.91
CA ILE A 219 -13.68 6.29 -17.02
C ILE A 219 -12.17 6.23 -17.24
N LEU A 220 -11.53 5.20 -16.69
CA LEU A 220 -10.08 5.15 -16.52
C LEU A 220 -9.44 3.92 -17.18
N TYR A 221 -8.42 4.14 -17.99
CA TYR A 221 -7.53 3.07 -18.48
C TYR A 221 -8.20 1.95 -19.30
N ASN A 222 -9.36 2.18 -19.91
CA ASN A 222 -10.00 1.23 -20.83
C ASN A 222 -9.33 1.39 -22.20
N GLN A 223 -8.30 0.59 -22.49
CA GLN A 223 -7.39 0.86 -23.61
C GLN A 223 -8.11 0.83 -24.96
N ASN A 224 -9.04 -0.12 -25.13
CA ASN A 224 -9.75 -0.38 -26.38
C ASN A 224 -11.01 0.48 -26.56
N LEU A 225 -11.37 1.30 -25.56
CA LEU A 225 -12.58 2.11 -25.58
C LEU A 225 -12.46 3.20 -26.63
N ALA A 226 -13.29 3.13 -27.67
CA ALA A 226 -13.30 4.03 -28.82
C ALA A 226 -14.52 4.97 -28.84
N SER A 227 -15.61 4.63 -28.17
CA SER A 227 -16.83 5.46 -28.15
C SER A 227 -17.54 5.48 -26.80
N LEU A 228 -18.20 6.61 -26.53
CA LEU A 228 -19.05 6.85 -25.36
C LEU A 228 -20.45 7.26 -25.84
N LYS A 229 -21.50 6.80 -25.16
CA LYS A 229 -22.88 7.20 -25.48
C LYS A 229 -23.74 7.34 -24.23
N PHE A 230 -24.04 8.58 -23.86
CA PHE A 230 -24.85 8.94 -22.70
C PHE A 230 -26.01 9.85 -23.12
N GLU A 231 -26.99 9.29 -23.84
CA GLU A 231 -28.02 10.05 -24.57
C GLU A 231 -28.88 10.96 -23.68
N THR A 232 -29.28 10.50 -22.50
CA THR A 232 -30.17 11.23 -21.59
C THR A 232 -29.47 11.87 -20.40
N LEU A 233 -28.13 11.79 -20.32
CA LEU A 233 -27.40 12.24 -19.13
C LEU A 233 -27.46 13.75 -19.03
N LYS A 234 -28.07 14.28 -17.95
CA LYS A 234 -28.23 15.71 -17.71
C LYS A 234 -27.24 16.27 -16.69
N THR A 235 -26.95 15.49 -15.64
CA THR A 235 -26.20 15.99 -14.48
C THR A 235 -25.19 14.99 -13.95
N ILE A 236 -23.98 15.48 -13.66
CA ILE A 236 -22.97 14.81 -12.82
C ILE A 236 -22.72 15.72 -11.60
N LYS A 237 -23.17 15.33 -10.42
CA LYS A 237 -23.17 16.24 -9.26
C LYS A 237 -21.79 16.62 -8.73
N LYS A 238 -20.74 15.81 -8.99
CA LYS A 238 -19.35 16.14 -8.64
C LYS A 238 -18.45 16.24 -9.86
N GLY A 239 -17.70 15.18 -10.18
CA GLY A 239 -16.62 15.25 -11.17
C GLY A 239 -16.81 14.30 -12.35
N LEU A 240 -16.39 14.74 -13.53
CA LEU A 240 -16.19 13.88 -14.70
C LEU A 240 -14.70 13.70 -14.93
N VAL A 241 -14.22 12.45 -14.87
CA VAL A 241 -12.83 12.10 -15.15
C VAL A 241 -12.77 11.05 -16.24
N ILE A 242 -12.16 11.41 -17.38
CA ILE A 242 -11.88 10.47 -18.48
C ILE A 242 -10.38 10.48 -18.68
N SER A 243 -9.71 9.39 -18.33
CA SER A 243 -8.24 9.35 -18.37
C SER A 243 -7.66 8.02 -18.83
N GLY A 244 -6.68 8.08 -19.73
CA GLY A 244 -5.87 6.91 -20.10
C GLY A 244 -6.59 5.87 -20.98
N ASN A 245 -7.67 6.25 -21.66
CA ASN A 245 -8.33 5.43 -22.67
C ASN A 245 -7.63 5.72 -24.01
N ALA A 246 -6.81 4.79 -24.50
CA ALA A 246 -5.85 5.05 -25.59
C ALA A 246 -6.53 5.20 -26.96
N ASP A 247 -7.60 4.44 -27.20
CA ASP A 247 -8.34 4.45 -28.47
C ASP A 247 -9.49 5.47 -28.49
N LEU A 248 -9.74 6.17 -27.37
CA LEU A 248 -10.78 7.19 -27.27
C LEU A 248 -10.28 8.53 -27.82
N HIS A 249 -10.27 8.63 -29.15
CA HIS A 249 -9.78 9.83 -29.84
C HIS A 249 -10.80 10.97 -29.88
N ILE A 250 -12.10 10.67 -29.84
CA ILE A 250 -13.15 11.67 -30.07
C ILE A 250 -14.18 11.57 -28.95
N ILE A 251 -14.49 12.72 -28.33
CA ILE A 251 -15.73 12.94 -27.60
C ILE A 251 -16.56 13.86 -28.49
N ASP A 252 -17.59 13.34 -29.14
CA ASP A 252 -18.42 14.07 -30.11
C ASP A 252 -19.73 14.55 -29.49
N GLU A 253 -20.56 15.20 -30.32
CA GLU A 253 -21.86 15.75 -29.91
C GLU A 253 -22.85 14.67 -29.43
N ASN A 254 -22.65 13.41 -29.83
CA ASN A 254 -23.48 12.26 -29.46
C ASN A 254 -23.02 11.59 -28.17
N SER A 255 -21.82 11.89 -27.69
CA SER A 255 -21.26 11.31 -26.48
C SER A 255 -22.01 11.78 -25.23
N PHE A 256 -22.31 13.08 -25.15
CA PHE A 256 -23.00 13.73 -24.03
C PHE A 256 -23.98 14.80 -24.52
N PRO A 257 -25.00 14.44 -25.33
CA PRO A 257 -25.86 15.41 -26.00
C PRO A 257 -26.71 16.23 -25.04
N GLN A 258 -27.09 15.70 -23.86
CA GLN A 258 -27.95 16.40 -22.90
C GLN A 258 -27.23 16.88 -21.64
N LEU A 259 -25.90 16.70 -21.55
CA LEU A 259 -25.15 17.00 -20.32
C LEU A 259 -25.09 18.52 -20.10
N ASP A 260 -25.82 18.98 -19.09
CA ASP A 260 -26.00 20.40 -18.76
C ASP A 260 -25.08 20.85 -17.62
N SER A 261 -24.90 20.01 -16.59
CA SER A 261 -24.17 20.39 -15.37
C SER A 261 -23.17 19.35 -14.88
N VAL A 262 -22.00 19.84 -14.44
CA VAL A 262 -20.99 19.08 -13.68
C VAL A 262 -20.60 19.88 -12.43
N GLY A 263 -20.70 19.33 -11.22
CA GLY A 263 -20.66 20.14 -10.00
C GLY A 263 -19.30 20.69 -9.57
N GLU A 264 -18.21 19.96 -9.82
CA GLU A 264 -16.87 20.30 -9.30
C GLU A 264 -15.81 20.46 -10.40
N LYS A 265 -15.56 19.42 -11.20
CA LYS A 265 -14.44 19.44 -12.15
C LYS A 265 -14.64 18.50 -13.33
N ILE A 266 -14.07 18.89 -14.47
CA ILE A 266 -13.95 18.04 -15.65
C ILE A 266 -12.46 17.84 -15.93
N LEU A 267 -12.01 16.58 -15.92
CA LEU A 267 -10.63 16.21 -16.20
C LEU A 267 -10.58 15.19 -17.32
N LEU A 268 -10.09 15.63 -18.49
CA LEU A 268 -9.92 14.81 -19.68
C LEU A 268 -8.42 14.67 -19.96
N ASN A 269 -7.89 13.46 -19.89
CA ASN A 269 -6.48 13.17 -20.14
C ASN A 269 -6.31 11.94 -21.05
N GLY A 270 -5.89 12.11 -22.30
CA GLY A 270 -5.88 11.01 -23.25
C GLY A 270 -5.27 11.34 -24.60
N THR A 271 -5.77 10.69 -25.64
CA THR A 271 -5.32 10.80 -27.04
C THR A 271 -6.35 11.58 -27.89
N PHE A 272 -7.07 12.53 -27.27
CA PHE A 272 -8.17 13.25 -27.88
C PHE A 272 -7.73 14.13 -29.07
N THR A 273 -8.40 14.01 -30.20
CA THR A 273 -8.30 14.92 -31.35
C THR A 273 -9.46 15.93 -31.37
N SER A 274 -10.61 15.57 -30.79
CA SER A 274 -11.78 16.45 -30.68
C SER A 274 -12.55 16.18 -29.38
N VAL A 275 -13.05 17.26 -28.77
CA VAL A 275 -13.91 17.21 -27.58
C VAL A 275 -15.08 18.19 -27.77
N LYS A 276 -16.30 17.66 -27.81
CA LYS A 276 -17.56 18.39 -27.93
C LYS A 276 -18.56 17.94 -26.87
N ILE A 277 -19.06 18.89 -26.08
CA ILE A 277 -20.14 18.69 -25.09
C ILE A 277 -21.13 19.84 -25.28
N PRO A 278 -22.11 19.70 -26.20
CA PRO A 278 -22.81 20.85 -26.79
C PRO A 278 -23.68 21.63 -25.79
N ASN A 279 -24.28 20.94 -24.82
CA ASN A 279 -25.30 21.51 -23.94
C ASN A 279 -24.81 21.81 -22.52
N LEU A 280 -23.49 21.90 -22.29
CA LEU A 280 -22.90 22.15 -20.97
C LEU A 280 -23.08 23.61 -20.50
N GLY A 281 -24.34 23.99 -20.25
CA GLY A 281 -24.76 25.36 -19.94
C GLY A 281 -24.52 25.75 -18.49
N ASN A 282 -24.54 24.80 -17.56
CA ASN A 282 -24.44 25.05 -16.11
C ASN A 282 -23.11 24.55 -15.53
N PHE A 283 -21.99 24.92 -16.17
CA PHE A 283 -20.64 24.56 -15.72
C PHE A 283 -19.67 25.75 -15.72
N ASN A 284 -19.31 26.23 -14.52
CA ASN A 284 -18.38 27.35 -14.32
C ASN A 284 -17.14 26.99 -13.48
N LYS A 285 -16.81 25.69 -13.38
CA LYS A 285 -15.72 25.17 -12.54
C LYS A 285 -14.49 24.79 -13.37
N ALA A 286 -13.51 24.14 -12.73
CA ALA A 286 -12.25 23.78 -13.37
C ALA A 286 -12.44 22.71 -14.46
N ALA A 287 -12.05 23.03 -15.70
CA ALA A 287 -11.97 22.09 -16.80
C ALA A 287 -10.53 21.99 -17.32
N SER A 288 -10.04 20.77 -17.41
CA SER A 288 -8.70 20.48 -17.89
C SER A 288 -8.73 19.39 -18.97
N ILE A 289 -8.23 19.73 -20.15
CA ILE A 289 -7.99 18.81 -21.26
C ILE A 289 -6.49 18.69 -21.48
N THR A 290 -5.95 17.49 -21.38
CA THR A 290 -4.56 17.17 -21.75
C THR A 290 -4.60 16.06 -22.78
N SER A 291 -4.19 16.36 -24.01
CA SER A 291 -4.12 15.37 -25.09
C SER A 291 -2.68 15.09 -25.48
N THR A 292 -2.33 13.84 -25.79
CA THR A 292 -1.08 13.49 -26.48
C THR A 292 -1.17 13.62 -28.00
N GLU A 293 -2.38 13.75 -28.54
CA GLU A 293 -2.64 13.97 -29.96
C GLU A 293 -2.98 15.44 -30.24
N LYS A 294 -3.03 15.81 -31.52
CA LYS A 294 -3.33 17.19 -31.93
C LYS A 294 -4.81 17.51 -31.66
N ILE A 295 -5.05 18.44 -30.74
CA ILE A 295 -6.39 18.91 -30.36
C ILE A 295 -6.56 20.41 -30.65
N ASP A 296 -7.70 20.78 -31.20
CA ASP A 296 -8.10 22.19 -31.33
C ASP A 296 -8.71 22.68 -30.00
N CYS A 297 -7.87 23.34 -29.19
CA CYS A 297 -8.30 23.91 -27.91
C CYS A 297 -9.31 25.06 -28.06
N ASN A 298 -9.37 25.76 -29.20
CA ASN A 298 -10.35 26.81 -29.44
C ASN A 298 -11.71 26.18 -29.71
N SER A 299 -11.77 25.16 -30.57
CA SER A 299 -12.99 24.39 -30.79
C SER A 299 -13.45 23.70 -29.50
N ALA A 300 -12.55 23.08 -28.75
CA ALA A 300 -12.89 22.42 -27.49
C ALA A 300 -13.47 23.41 -26.46
N LYS A 301 -12.93 24.64 -26.42
CA LYS A 301 -13.40 25.70 -25.52
C LYS A 301 -14.86 26.10 -25.75
N LEU A 302 -15.40 25.92 -26.97
CA LEU A 302 -16.82 26.17 -27.26
C LEU A 302 -17.77 25.30 -26.41
N SER A 303 -17.32 24.12 -25.99
CA SER A 303 -18.07 23.23 -25.09
C SER A 303 -18.07 23.69 -23.63
N PHE A 304 -17.33 24.74 -23.28
CA PHE A 304 -17.16 25.22 -21.91
C PHE A 304 -17.38 26.74 -21.82
N PRO A 305 -18.55 27.26 -22.25
CA PRO A 305 -18.77 28.69 -22.44
C PRO A 305 -18.66 29.50 -21.15
N LEU A 306 -19.11 28.96 -20.01
CA LEU A 306 -19.11 29.67 -18.73
C LEU A 306 -17.81 29.51 -17.90
N VAL A 307 -16.86 28.69 -18.35
CA VAL A 307 -15.60 28.46 -17.63
C VAL A 307 -14.67 29.66 -17.84
N SER A 308 -14.26 30.31 -16.75
CA SER A 308 -13.34 31.45 -16.81
C SER A 308 -11.94 31.04 -17.29
N LYS A 309 -11.19 31.99 -17.85
CA LYS A 309 -9.85 31.75 -18.45
C LYS A 309 -8.86 31.10 -17.48
N ASN A 310 -8.92 31.44 -16.18
CA ASN A 310 -8.05 30.88 -15.12
C ASN A 310 -8.43 29.45 -14.69
N LEU A 311 -9.64 28.99 -15.01
CA LEU A 311 -10.16 27.65 -14.69
C LEU A 311 -10.16 26.71 -15.91
N TRP A 312 -9.78 27.23 -17.07
CA TRP A 312 -9.66 26.50 -18.32
C TRP A 312 -8.20 26.13 -18.60
N ILE A 313 -7.94 24.83 -18.74
CA ILE A 313 -6.65 24.32 -19.18
C ILE A 313 -6.88 23.43 -20.38
N CYS A 314 -6.24 23.73 -21.51
CA CYS A 314 -6.17 22.82 -22.65
C CYS A 314 -4.72 22.76 -23.13
N LYS A 315 -4.13 21.56 -23.09
CA LYS A 315 -2.70 21.33 -23.39
C LYS A 315 -2.55 20.15 -24.32
N GLN A 316 -1.71 20.32 -25.34
CA GLN A 316 -1.15 19.22 -26.12
C GLN A 316 0.20 18.81 -25.51
N ARG A 317 0.37 17.55 -25.15
CA ARG A 317 1.67 16.94 -24.87
C ARG A 317 2.32 16.63 -26.20
N ILE A 318 3.35 17.40 -26.55
CA ILE A 318 4.21 17.09 -27.68
C ILE A 318 4.88 15.75 -27.39
N LYS A 319 4.68 14.73 -28.25
CA LYS A 319 5.53 13.55 -28.27
C LYS A 319 6.97 14.05 -28.49
N ILE A 320 7.79 14.00 -27.44
CA ILE A 320 9.23 14.21 -27.58
C ILE A 320 9.71 13.05 -28.46
N LYS A 321 10.01 13.33 -29.74
CA LYS A 321 10.78 12.37 -30.55
C LYS A 321 12.08 12.09 -29.79
N PRO A 322 12.52 10.83 -29.66
CA PRO A 322 13.89 10.56 -29.24
C PRO A 322 14.82 11.36 -30.15
N VAL A 323 15.63 12.23 -29.55
CA VAL A 323 16.69 12.91 -30.26
C VAL A 323 17.79 11.87 -30.47
N GLY A 324 18.04 11.50 -31.73
CA GLY A 324 19.18 10.69 -32.14
C GLY A 324 18.81 9.56 -33.08
N GLU A 325 18.46 9.87 -34.33
CA GLU A 325 18.85 9.05 -35.48
C GLU A 325 19.23 10.04 -36.57
N GLU A 326 20.54 10.29 -36.66
CA GLU A 326 21.13 10.95 -37.81
C GLU A 326 20.93 10.06 -39.04
N THR A 327 20.52 10.71 -40.11
CA THR A 327 20.48 10.23 -41.46
C THR A 327 21.86 9.76 -41.91
N ASP A 328 21.96 8.54 -42.43
CA ASP A 328 22.96 8.24 -43.45
C ASP A 328 22.29 7.58 -44.65
N SER A 329 22.46 8.23 -45.79
CA SER A 329 22.00 7.80 -47.10
C SER A 329 23.17 7.22 -47.90
N ASP A 330 22.87 6.09 -48.55
CA ASP A 330 23.47 5.49 -49.75
C ASP A 330 24.82 4.76 -49.70
N GLY A 331 24.76 3.51 -50.19
CA GLY A 331 25.90 2.70 -50.62
C GLY A 331 25.54 1.25 -50.93
N ARG A 332 25.14 0.95 -52.18
CA ARG A 332 24.88 -0.40 -52.72
C ARG A 332 26.11 -1.31 -52.66
N GLY A 333 25.88 -2.62 -52.42
CA GLY A 333 26.84 -3.67 -52.74
C GLY A 333 26.43 -5.07 -52.25
N THR A 334 25.93 -5.90 -53.17
CA THR A 334 25.57 -7.33 -53.03
C THR A 334 26.77 -8.24 -52.73
N THR A 335 26.59 -9.31 -51.92
CA THR A 335 26.65 -10.74 -52.33
C THR A 335 26.50 -11.71 -51.13
N ASN A 336 25.81 -12.82 -51.39
CA ASN A 336 25.45 -13.94 -50.51
C ASN A 336 26.64 -14.73 -49.95
N SER A 337 26.44 -15.34 -48.77
CA SER A 337 26.68 -16.77 -48.56
C SER A 337 25.92 -17.30 -47.34
N ASP A 338 25.04 -18.26 -47.60
CA ASP A 338 24.29 -19.09 -46.67
C ASP A 338 25.17 -19.84 -45.65
N THR A 339 24.65 -19.98 -44.42
CA THR A 339 24.68 -21.26 -43.71
C THR A 339 23.43 -21.38 -42.82
N GLN A 340 22.72 -22.49 -43.03
CA GLN A 340 21.45 -22.96 -42.44
C GLN A 340 21.54 -23.05 -40.90
N ASN A 341 20.48 -22.92 -40.07
CA ASN A 341 19.24 -23.70 -40.00
C ASN A 341 18.40 -23.22 -38.76
N PRO A 342 17.19 -23.74 -38.49
CA PRO A 342 15.87 -23.37 -39.00
C PRO A 342 15.06 -22.46 -38.04
N GLU A 343 14.08 -21.76 -38.62
CA GLU A 343 13.09 -20.95 -37.91
C GLU A 343 12.25 -21.75 -36.91
N LEU A 344 12.28 -21.32 -35.65
CA LEU A 344 11.18 -21.48 -34.71
C LEU A 344 10.32 -20.23 -34.80
N LYS A 345 9.20 -20.31 -35.53
CA LYS A 345 8.08 -19.36 -35.40
C LYS A 345 7.63 -19.34 -33.94
N ARG A 346 8.05 -18.35 -33.17
CA ARG A 346 7.36 -18.00 -31.91
C ARG A 346 6.31 -16.94 -32.22
N VAL A 347 5.08 -17.42 -32.33
CA VAL A 347 3.89 -16.66 -31.96
C VAL A 347 4.13 -16.12 -30.55
N GLY A 348 4.24 -14.80 -30.41
CA GLY A 348 4.44 -14.13 -29.13
C GLY A 348 3.19 -14.21 -28.27
N PHE A 349 2.99 -15.32 -27.57
CA PHE A 349 2.12 -15.35 -26.39
C PHE A 349 2.75 -14.45 -25.33
N VAL A 350 2.10 -13.32 -25.03
CA VAL A 350 2.39 -12.57 -23.80
C VAL A 350 1.77 -13.37 -22.65
N VAL A 351 2.54 -14.28 -22.08
CA VAL A 351 2.18 -14.95 -20.83
C VAL A 351 2.18 -13.86 -19.74
N LYS A 352 0.99 -13.41 -19.30
CA LYS A 352 0.87 -12.59 -18.08
C LYS A 352 1.28 -13.47 -16.90
N VAL A 353 2.49 -13.29 -16.40
CA VAL A 353 2.99 -13.96 -15.20
C VAL A 353 2.41 -13.23 -13.99
N TYR A 354 1.42 -13.83 -13.33
CA TYR A 354 0.91 -13.33 -12.06
C TYR A 354 1.85 -13.74 -10.91
N PRO A 355 2.14 -12.85 -9.94
CA PRO A 355 3.03 -13.19 -8.83
C PRO A 355 2.49 -14.36 -8.02
N THR A 356 3.29 -15.41 -7.87
CA THR A 356 2.94 -16.59 -7.07
C THR A 356 2.95 -16.23 -5.59
N THR A 357 1.97 -16.72 -4.82
CA THR A 357 1.93 -16.48 -3.37
C THR A 357 3.09 -17.18 -2.67
N VAL A 358 3.86 -16.42 -1.88
CA VAL A 358 4.93 -16.92 -1.03
C VAL A 358 4.36 -17.22 0.35
N ARG A 359 4.09 -18.51 0.60
CA ARG A 359 3.66 -18.99 1.92
C ARG A 359 4.87 -19.21 2.82
N LEU A 360 5.20 -18.24 3.65
CA LEU A 360 6.06 -18.47 4.81
C LEU A 360 5.17 -18.93 5.97
N PHE A 361 5.24 -20.20 6.34
CA PHE A 361 4.68 -20.64 7.62
C PHE A 361 5.43 -19.89 8.73
N PRO A 362 4.76 -19.18 9.66
CA PRO A 362 5.43 -18.56 10.78
C PRO A 362 5.93 -19.66 11.72
N LYS A 363 7.10 -20.22 11.42
CA LYS A 363 7.95 -20.85 12.41
C LYS A 363 8.81 -19.74 13.02
N GLU A 364 9.04 -19.81 14.33
CA GLU A 364 9.79 -18.79 15.09
C GLU A 364 11.20 -18.50 14.55
N ASN A 365 11.72 -19.34 13.64
CA ASN A 365 13.08 -19.30 13.10
C ASN A 365 13.19 -19.09 11.57
N ASN A 366 12.19 -18.53 10.88
CA ASN A 366 12.36 -18.25 9.45
C ASN A 366 13.47 -17.20 9.25
N SER A 367 14.60 -17.63 8.69
CA SER A 367 15.72 -16.73 8.42
C SER A 367 15.46 -15.86 7.19
N THR A 368 16.13 -14.71 7.09
CA THR A 368 16.13 -13.88 5.86
C THR A 368 16.56 -14.71 4.64
N LEU A 369 17.43 -15.69 4.84
CA LEU A 369 17.87 -16.61 3.80
C LEU A 369 16.73 -17.52 3.31
N ASP A 370 15.90 -18.02 4.21
CA ASP A 370 14.73 -18.85 3.83
C ASP A 370 13.70 -18.03 3.07
N TYR A 371 13.51 -16.77 3.46
CA TYR A 371 12.69 -15.83 2.70
C TYR A 371 13.24 -15.58 1.30
N VAL A 372 14.54 -15.30 1.16
CA VAL A 372 15.18 -15.08 -0.15
C VAL A 372 15.08 -16.34 -1.03
N LYS A 373 15.29 -17.53 -0.45
CA LYS A 373 15.12 -18.83 -1.15
C LYS A 373 13.67 -19.08 -1.55
N ALA A 374 12.69 -18.65 -0.75
CA ALA A 374 11.28 -18.75 -1.11
C ALA A 374 10.91 -17.77 -2.23
N MET A 375 11.45 -16.55 -2.17
CA MET A 375 11.26 -15.52 -3.21
C MET A 375 11.92 -15.91 -4.55
N SER A 376 13.09 -16.55 -4.55
CA SER A 376 13.71 -17.00 -5.80
C SER A 376 12.90 -18.10 -6.50
N LYS A 377 12.23 -18.98 -5.73
CA LYS A 377 11.34 -20.03 -6.27
C LYS A 377 10.10 -19.47 -6.97
N VAL A 378 9.70 -18.23 -6.68
CA VAL A 378 8.55 -17.57 -7.31
C VAL A 378 8.95 -16.51 -8.34
N GLY A 379 10.21 -16.48 -8.76
CA GLY A 379 10.68 -15.51 -9.76
C GLY A 379 10.86 -14.09 -9.20
N TYR A 380 11.19 -13.97 -7.91
CA TYR A 380 11.51 -12.71 -7.23
C TYR A 380 10.35 -11.71 -7.05
N VAL A 381 9.15 -12.03 -7.56
CA VAL A 381 7.90 -11.28 -7.37
C VAL A 381 6.87 -12.22 -6.76
N GLY A 382 6.39 -11.92 -5.55
CA GLY A 382 5.45 -12.81 -4.86
C GLY A 382 4.38 -12.08 -4.08
N LYS A 383 3.20 -12.69 -3.94
CA LYS A 383 2.18 -12.18 -2.99
C LYS A 383 2.51 -12.65 -1.58
N TYR A 384 2.33 -11.79 -0.59
CA TYR A 384 2.60 -12.11 0.81
C TYR A 384 1.34 -11.93 1.65
N ASP A 385 0.89 -13.01 2.30
CA ASP A 385 -0.46 -13.15 2.90
C ASP A 385 -0.68 -12.32 4.18
N ILE A 386 0.25 -11.43 4.55
CA ILE A 386 0.11 -10.55 5.71
C ILE A 386 -0.76 -9.34 5.42
N LEU A 387 -0.77 -8.84 4.17
CA LEU A 387 -1.50 -7.63 3.77
C LEU A 387 -2.38 -7.92 2.54
N PRO A 388 -3.65 -7.49 2.52
CA PRO A 388 -4.52 -7.65 1.36
C PRO A 388 -3.95 -6.88 0.15
N ASN A 389 -3.98 -7.48 -1.03
CA ASN A 389 -3.49 -6.89 -2.29
C ASN A 389 -2.01 -6.46 -2.28
N ASN A 390 -1.16 -7.15 -1.52
CA ASN A 390 0.26 -6.84 -1.46
C ASN A 390 1.12 -7.73 -2.39
N VAL A 391 1.99 -7.09 -3.17
CA VAL A 391 3.04 -7.73 -3.96
C VAL A 391 4.38 -7.34 -3.36
N VAL A 392 5.17 -8.32 -2.99
CA VAL A 392 6.52 -8.12 -2.47
C VAL A 392 7.53 -8.47 -3.54
N LEU A 393 8.49 -7.57 -3.71
CA LEU A 393 9.61 -7.71 -4.62
C LEU A 393 10.85 -8.11 -3.82
N SER A 394 11.60 -9.07 -4.33
CA SER A 394 12.92 -9.39 -3.80
C SER A 394 13.89 -8.24 -4.06
N SER A 395 14.96 -8.18 -3.28
CA SER A 395 16.06 -7.22 -3.47
C SER A 395 16.67 -7.29 -4.88
N ALA A 396 16.58 -8.44 -5.55
CA ALA A 396 17.01 -8.62 -6.94
C ALA A 396 16.35 -7.64 -7.93
N LEU A 397 15.12 -7.21 -7.65
CA LEU A 397 14.35 -6.28 -8.50
C LEU A 397 14.31 -4.86 -7.96
N ALA A 398 15.09 -4.55 -6.91
CA ALA A 398 15.05 -3.25 -6.26
C ALA A 398 15.45 -2.10 -7.20
N THR A 399 16.46 -2.31 -8.05
CA THR A 399 16.91 -1.28 -9.01
C THR A 399 15.85 -1.00 -10.07
N GLU A 400 15.17 -2.03 -10.57
CA GLU A 400 14.09 -1.92 -11.55
C GLU A 400 12.84 -1.27 -10.94
N PHE A 401 12.52 -1.60 -9.69
CA PHE A 401 11.44 -0.94 -8.96
C PHE A 401 11.73 0.55 -8.73
N LEU A 402 12.96 0.89 -8.34
CA LEU A 402 13.37 2.26 -8.04
C LEU A 402 13.56 3.13 -9.29
N SER A 403 13.78 2.53 -10.47
CA SER A 403 13.92 3.27 -11.73
C SER A 403 12.58 3.66 -12.35
N HIS A 404 11.47 3.04 -11.91
CA HIS A 404 10.15 3.32 -12.45
C HIS A 404 9.60 4.68 -11.97
N PRO A 405 8.89 5.44 -12.81
CA PRO A 405 8.23 6.67 -12.38
C PRO A 405 7.22 6.44 -11.24
N GLN A 406 7.12 7.43 -10.34
CA GLN A 406 6.19 7.43 -9.20
C GLN A 406 4.71 7.27 -9.60
N ILE A 407 4.37 7.49 -10.88
CA ILE A 407 3.00 7.28 -11.39
C ILE A 407 2.62 5.80 -11.46
N SER A 408 3.61 4.93 -11.67
CA SER A 408 3.43 3.47 -11.76
C SER A 408 3.73 2.80 -10.43
N PHE A 409 4.82 3.20 -9.75
CA PHE A 409 5.15 2.76 -8.39
C PHE A 409 5.17 3.95 -7.44
N SER A 410 3.98 4.32 -6.96
CA SER A 410 3.83 5.45 -6.04
C SER A 410 4.16 5.04 -4.61
N THR A 411 5.29 5.55 -4.11
CA THR A 411 5.66 5.39 -2.71
C THR A 411 4.63 6.03 -1.78
N PHE A 412 4.01 7.13 -2.19
CA PHE A 412 2.91 7.77 -1.46
C PHE A 412 1.69 6.85 -1.33
N LYS A 413 1.18 6.28 -2.44
CA LYS A 413 -0.01 5.40 -2.40
C LYS A 413 0.24 4.13 -1.60
N GLY A 414 1.41 3.50 -1.75
CA GLY A 414 1.75 2.30 -0.97
C GLY A 414 1.79 2.59 0.54
N ARG A 415 2.35 3.74 0.93
CA ARG A 415 2.41 4.17 2.34
C ARG A 415 1.04 4.56 2.90
N TYR A 416 0.24 5.25 2.10
CA TYR A 416 -1.14 5.59 2.44
C TYR A 416 -1.94 4.31 2.71
N GLN A 417 -1.88 3.33 1.81
CA GLN A 417 -2.56 2.05 1.97
C GLN A 417 -2.13 1.35 3.26
N VAL A 418 -0.84 1.26 3.55
CA VAL A 418 -0.36 0.60 4.78
C VAL A 418 -0.81 1.34 6.05
N GLN A 419 -0.85 2.68 6.05
CA GLN A 419 -1.27 3.46 7.22
C GLN A 419 -2.79 3.52 7.41
N ASN A 420 -3.57 3.43 6.33
CA ASN A 420 -5.04 3.42 6.37
C ASN A 420 -5.66 2.05 6.67
N LEU A 421 -4.86 0.98 6.79
CA LEU A 421 -5.36 -0.36 7.15
C LEU A 421 -6.05 -0.41 8.53
N LEU A 422 -5.94 0.64 9.35
CA LEU A 422 -6.56 0.70 10.68
C LEU A 422 -7.39 1.95 10.98
N GLU A 423 -7.33 3.04 10.17
CA GLU A 423 -8.13 4.27 10.41
C GLU A 423 -8.41 5.07 9.11
N ASN A 424 -9.56 5.76 9.07
CA ASN A 424 -10.08 6.57 7.95
C ASN A 424 -9.80 8.08 8.15
N HIS A 425 -8.57 8.56 7.93
CA HIS A 425 -8.29 10.01 7.95
C HIS A 425 -7.31 10.45 6.84
N GLU A 426 -7.85 10.58 5.62
CA GLU A 426 -7.08 10.95 4.41
C GLU A 426 -6.38 12.32 4.51
N LYS A 427 -7.04 13.30 5.14
CA LYS A 427 -6.53 14.67 5.31
C LYS A 427 -5.28 14.73 6.19
N ASP A 428 -5.27 13.98 7.29
CA ASP A 428 -4.15 13.95 8.24
C ASP A 428 -2.92 13.25 7.64
N TYR A 429 -3.10 12.33 6.71
CA TYR A 429 -2.00 11.69 5.99
C TYR A 429 -1.30 12.66 5.03
N LEU A 430 -2.07 13.40 4.22
CA LEU A 430 -1.54 14.40 3.29
C LEU A 430 -0.75 15.48 4.02
N ASP A 431 -1.28 15.99 5.13
CA ASP A 431 -0.63 17.00 5.96
C ASP A 431 0.70 16.49 6.56
N ARG A 432 0.73 15.24 7.04
CA ARG A 432 1.96 14.60 7.55
C ARG A 432 2.98 14.36 6.44
N HIS A 433 2.54 13.97 5.25
CA HIS A 433 3.40 13.75 4.10
C HIS A 433 4.05 15.06 3.63
N GLN A 434 3.25 16.13 3.54
CA GLN A 434 3.74 17.47 3.20
C GLN A 434 4.77 17.97 4.23
N ALA A 435 4.51 17.75 5.52
CA ALA A 435 5.46 18.09 6.58
C ALA A 435 6.80 17.33 6.46
N GLN A 436 6.79 16.07 5.98
CA GLN A 436 8.03 15.34 5.71
C GLN A 436 8.82 15.90 4.52
N ILE A 437 8.12 16.38 3.47
CA ILE A 437 8.75 17.03 2.32
C ILE A 437 9.42 18.34 2.75
N GLU A 438 8.71 19.16 3.52
CA GLU A 438 9.23 20.43 4.02
C GLU A 438 10.40 20.24 4.99
N LEU A 439 10.40 19.16 5.78
CA LEU A 439 11.54 18.78 6.61
C LEU A 439 12.79 18.46 5.77
N LYS A 440 12.65 17.75 4.65
CA LYS A 440 13.76 17.50 3.72
C LYS A 440 14.34 18.83 3.20
N THR A 441 13.49 19.80 2.92
CA THR A 441 13.93 21.13 2.50
C THR A 441 14.67 21.87 3.63
N ALA A 442 14.24 21.69 4.89
CA ALA A 442 14.87 22.26 6.08
C ALA A 442 16.33 21.80 6.26
N PHE A 443 16.57 20.52 6.01
CA PHE A 443 17.86 19.87 6.18
C PHE A 443 18.70 19.86 4.90
N ASN A 444 18.95 21.05 4.34
CA ASN A 444 19.83 21.21 3.18
C ASN A 444 21.33 21.14 3.60
N ARG A 445 22.25 21.15 2.63
CA ARG A 445 23.71 21.06 2.88
C ARG A 445 24.28 22.17 3.77
N LYS A 446 23.55 23.26 4.02
CA LYS A 446 24.03 24.42 4.78
C LYS A 446 24.43 24.09 6.22
N TYR A 447 23.76 23.12 6.85
CA TYR A 447 23.90 22.85 8.28
C TYR A 447 24.59 21.51 8.61
N ILE A 448 25.07 20.79 7.59
CA ILE A 448 25.52 19.40 7.77
C ILE A 448 26.80 19.32 8.62
N ASN A 449 27.71 20.29 8.48
CA ASN A 449 28.98 20.30 9.20
C ASN A 449 28.75 20.56 10.69
N GLU A 450 27.91 21.53 11.00
CA GLU A 450 27.56 21.92 12.36
C GLU A 450 26.81 20.79 13.07
N VAL A 451 25.91 20.08 12.36
CA VAL A 451 25.23 18.89 12.90
C VAL A 451 26.23 17.79 13.21
N ILE A 452 27.16 17.48 12.30
CA ILE A 452 28.17 16.43 12.50
C ILE A 452 29.09 16.76 13.69
N CYS A 453 29.59 17.98 13.77
CA CYS A 453 30.43 18.41 14.90
C CYS A 453 29.69 18.32 16.23
N ALA A 454 28.40 18.66 16.24
CA ALA A 454 27.58 18.56 17.43
C ALA A 454 27.30 17.09 17.82
N ASP A 455 27.05 16.21 16.86
CA ASP A 455 26.90 14.77 17.11
C ASP A 455 28.17 14.17 17.74
N ILE A 456 29.35 14.43 17.17
CA ILE A 456 30.64 13.87 17.65
C ILE A 456 30.86 14.22 19.12
N LYS A 457 30.66 15.50 19.48
CA LYS A 457 30.85 15.98 20.85
C LYS A 457 29.92 15.27 21.83
N TYR A 458 28.66 15.06 21.47
CA TYR A 458 27.68 14.45 22.36
C TYR A 458 27.82 12.93 22.44
N PHE A 459 28.13 12.26 21.33
CA PHE A 459 28.36 10.82 21.35
C PHE A 459 29.48 10.42 22.30
N ASN A 460 30.63 11.10 22.24
CA ASN A 460 31.74 10.83 23.15
C ASN A 460 31.31 10.99 24.62
N ASN A 461 30.68 12.12 24.95
CA ASN A 461 30.20 12.37 26.31
C ASN A 461 29.17 11.32 26.77
N LEU A 462 28.24 10.92 25.91
CA LEU A 462 27.18 9.95 26.25
C LEU A 462 27.74 8.53 26.42
N ILE A 463 28.72 8.14 25.60
CA ILE A 463 29.42 6.87 25.74
C ILE A 463 30.20 6.85 27.06
N ASP A 464 30.97 7.90 27.35
CA ASP A 464 31.75 8.01 28.58
C ASP A 464 30.85 7.98 29.83
N LEU A 465 29.72 8.70 29.79
CA LEU A 465 28.72 8.68 30.86
C LEU A 465 28.13 7.28 31.06
N TYR A 466 27.75 6.60 29.97
CA TYR A 466 27.22 5.26 30.06
C TYR A 466 28.23 4.27 30.63
N ILE A 467 29.47 4.30 30.14
CA ILE A 467 30.55 3.44 30.64
C ILE A 467 30.79 3.68 32.12
N LYS A 468 30.79 4.94 32.56
CA LYS A 468 30.96 5.29 33.97
C LYS A 468 29.83 4.74 34.86
N GLU A 469 28.60 4.74 34.36
CA GLU A 469 27.42 4.33 35.13
C GLU A 469 27.17 2.81 35.09
N ASN A 470 27.47 2.15 33.96
CA ASN A 470 27.05 0.78 33.68
C ASN A 470 28.18 -0.15 33.22
N GLY A 471 29.38 0.39 32.93
CA GLY A 471 30.52 -0.39 32.46
C GLY A 471 31.24 -1.13 33.60
N ILE A 472 31.69 -2.35 33.32
CA ILE A 472 32.53 -3.14 34.24
C ILE A 472 33.98 -3.06 33.74
N HIS A 473 34.82 -2.32 34.48
CA HIS A 473 36.22 -2.13 34.12
C HIS A 473 37.07 -3.34 34.50
N TYR A 474 37.64 -4.03 33.49
CA TYR A 474 38.52 -5.19 33.69
C TYR A 474 40.01 -4.78 33.71
N SER A 475 40.39 -3.73 32.97
CA SER A 475 41.73 -3.12 33.00
C SER A 475 41.66 -1.64 32.56
N GLU A 476 42.78 -0.91 32.59
CA GLU A 476 42.84 0.50 32.12
C GLU A 476 42.30 0.69 30.70
N ASN A 477 42.41 -0.33 29.85
CA ASN A 477 42.03 -0.27 28.43
C ASN A 477 40.93 -1.27 28.04
N LYS A 478 40.27 -1.94 29.00
CA LYS A 478 39.21 -2.91 28.71
C LYS A 478 37.98 -2.67 29.57
N VAL A 479 36.84 -2.48 28.92
CA VAL A 479 35.55 -2.22 29.55
C VAL A 479 34.52 -3.19 29.01
N TYR A 480 33.85 -3.86 29.93
CA TYR A 480 32.75 -4.74 29.59
C TYR A 480 31.42 -4.02 29.68
N ILE A 481 30.62 -4.19 28.63
CA ILE A 481 29.26 -3.67 28.53
C ILE A 481 28.31 -4.87 28.62
N PRO A 482 27.53 -5.01 29.71
CA PRO A 482 26.68 -6.19 29.94
C PRO A 482 25.60 -6.39 28.88
N ASP A 483 24.98 -5.31 28.40
CA ASP A 483 23.93 -5.35 27.37
C ASP A 483 24.23 -4.33 26.27
N LEU A 484 24.60 -4.83 25.09
CA LEU A 484 24.87 -4.03 23.90
C LEU A 484 23.61 -3.28 23.40
N ILE A 485 22.44 -3.89 23.48
CA ILE A 485 21.19 -3.25 23.01
C ILE A 485 20.81 -2.12 23.95
N GLU A 486 20.91 -2.32 25.27
CA GLU A 486 20.70 -1.26 26.26
C GLU A 486 21.66 -0.09 26.04
N PHE A 487 22.95 -0.38 25.90
CA PHE A 487 23.98 0.63 25.62
C PHE A 487 23.64 1.47 24.40
N VAL A 488 23.36 0.81 23.28
CA VAL A 488 23.07 1.48 22.02
C VAL A 488 21.76 2.27 22.12
N VAL A 489 20.72 1.73 22.74
CA VAL A 489 19.43 2.44 22.94
C VAL A 489 19.58 3.64 23.86
N SER A 490 20.37 3.54 24.92
CA SER A 490 20.62 4.63 25.87
C SER A 490 21.36 5.78 25.19
N VAL A 491 22.50 5.50 24.55
CA VAL A 491 23.33 6.51 23.89
C VAL A 491 22.59 7.17 22.71
N ILE A 492 21.96 6.38 21.83
CA ILE A 492 21.25 6.92 20.66
C ILE A 492 19.95 7.60 21.07
N GLY A 493 19.22 7.06 22.04
CA GLY A 493 17.98 7.64 22.55
C GLY A 493 18.21 9.04 23.12
N GLU A 494 19.25 9.19 23.93
CA GLU A 494 19.63 10.47 24.51
C GLU A 494 20.12 11.45 23.43
N ASN A 495 21.01 11.00 22.53
CA ASN A 495 21.47 11.85 21.42
C ASN A 495 20.31 12.31 20.52
N ALA A 496 19.35 11.43 20.21
CA ALA A 496 18.19 11.77 19.39
C ALA A 496 17.32 12.87 20.04
N CYS A 497 17.10 12.81 21.35
CA CYS A 497 16.35 13.85 22.05
C CYS A 497 17.08 15.20 21.96
N LEU A 498 18.39 15.22 22.20
CA LEU A 498 19.22 16.42 22.15
C LEU A 498 19.33 17.01 20.74
N ARG A 499 19.54 16.17 19.72
CA ARG A 499 19.63 16.60 18.32
C ARG A 499 18.32 17.09 17.75
N VAL A 500 17.18 16.59 18.25
CA VAL A 500 15.89 16.99 17.72
C VAL A 500 15.32 18.21 18.44
N LEU A 501 15.43 18.25 19.77
CA LEU A 501 14.72 19.23 20.61
C LEU A 501 15.64 20.31 21.20
N GLY A 502 16.95 20.09 21.22
CA GLY A 502 17.90 20.94 21.94
C GLY A 502 17.96 20.64 23.44
N ASP A 503 18.97 21.18 24.13
CA ASP A 503 19.31 20.82 25.51
C ASP A 503 18.20 21.11 26.52
N GLU A 504 17.46 22.21 26.36
CA GLU A 504 16.43 22.64 27.31
C GLU A 504 15.21 21.73 27.26
N LEU A 505 14.58 21.59 26.08
CA LEU A 505 13.41 20.74 25.89
C LEU A 505 13.74 19.25 26.07
N ALA A 506 14.94 18.81 25.70
CA ALA A 506 15.35 17.43 25.92
C ALA A 506 15.49 17.07 27.41
N LYS A 507 15.73 18.04 28.31
CA LYS A 507 15.81 17.81 29.77
C LYS A 507 14.48 18.01 30.48
N ASP A 508 13.48 18.59 29.82
CA ASP A 508 12.16 18.77 30.42
C ASP A 508 11.46 17.43 30.69
N LYS A 509 11.05 17.24 31.95
CA LYS A 509 10.43 15.99 32.42
C LYS A 509 9.09 15.67 31.74
N LYS A 510 8.30 16.70 31.40
CA LYS A 510 7.02 16.51 30.69
C LYS A 510 7.28 16.10 29.25
N VAL A 511 8.22 16.75 28.58
CA VAL A 511 8.65 16.40 27.22
C VAL A 511 9.18 14.96 27.17
N ARG A 512 10.01 14.54 28.12
CA ARG A 512 10.48 13.14 28.24
C ARG A 512 9.33 12.14 28.36
N THR A 513 8.38 12.43 29.24
CA THR A 513 7.20 11.56 29.43
C THR A 513 6.38 11.44 28.14
N ILE A 514 6.23 12.53 27.39
CA ILE A 514 5.54 12.55 26.08
C ILE A 514 6.29 11.69 25.06
N ILE A 515 7.62 11.86 24.96
CA ILE A 515 8.47 11.08 24.06
C ILE A 515 8.31 9.60 24.39
N GLU A 516 8.54 9.19 25.64
CA GLU A 516 8.40 7.78 26.04
C GLU A 516 7.02 7.20 25.71
N ARG A 517 5.93 7.92 25.98
CA ARG A 517 4.57 7.44 25.68
C ARG A 517 4.33 7.26 24.18
N THR A 518 4.94 8.11 23.35
CA THR A 518 4.75 8.12 21.90
C THR A 518 5.75 7.23 21.16
N THR A 519 6.93 6.99 21.72
CA THR A 519 8.00 6.18 21.14
C THR A 519 8.06 4.74 21.67
N ARG A 520 7.33 4.40 22.75
CA ARG A 520 7.13 3.01 23.23
C ARG A 520 6.57 2.11 22.12
N GLN A 521 7.46 1.58 21.29
CA GLN A 521 7.14 0.53 20.33
C GLN A 521 7.08 -0.80 21.07
N THR A 522 6.04 -1.56 20.76
CA THR A 522 5.77 -2.87 21.35
C THR A 522 6.71 -3.88 20.69
N PHE A 523 7.96 -3.97 21.17
CA PHE A 523 8.96 -4.88 20.61
C PHE A 523 8.69 -6.37 20.87
N LEU A 524 7.71 -6.72 21.71
CA LEU A 524 7.41 -8.10 22.08
C LEU A 524 5.90 -8.30 22.37
N THR A 525 5.03 -8.17 21.37
CA THR A 525 3.71 -8.82 21.48
C THR A 525 3.62 -9.94 20.46
N SER A 526 3.72 -11.18 20.95
CA SER A 526 3.45 -12.37 20.15
C SER A 526 2.05 -12.27 19.54
N PHE A 527 1.89 -12.83 18.34
CA PHE A 527 0.64 -12.87 17.63
C PHE A 527 -0.34 -13.86 18.30
N SER A 528 -0.98 -13.45 19.39
CA SER A 528 -2.08 -14.22 19.97
C SER A 528 -3.40 -14.05 19.18
N LYS A 529 -4.21 -15.11 19.13
CA LYS A 529 -5.37 -15.30 18.24
C LYS A 529 -6.64 -14.49 18.57
N LEU A 530 -6.62 -13.54 19.52
CA LEU A 530 -7.83 -12.82 19.97
C LEU A 530 -7.94 -11.41 19.37
N ARG A 531 -8.87 -11.22 18.42
CA ARG A 531 -9.05 -10.00 17.59
C ARG A 531 -9.77 -8.80 18.26
N PRO A 532 -10.78 -8.95 19.13
CA PRO A 532 -11.57 -7.80 19.63
C PRO A 532 -10.84 -6.91 20.65
N ILE A 533 -10.11 -7.50 21.61
CA ILE A 533 -9.37 -6.78 22.66
C ILE A 533 -8.21 -5.98 22.05
N LYS A 534 -7.63 -6.44 20.94
CA LYS A 534 -6.58 -5.73 20.20
C LYS A 534 -7.08 -4.44 19.58
N TYR A 535 -8.30 -4.43 19.06
CA TYR A 535 -8.91 -3.24 18.44
C TYR A 535 -9.17 -2.13 19.47
N LEU A 536 -9.77 -2.47 20.62
CA LEU A 536 -9.98 -1.51 21.71
C LEU A 536 -8.67 -0.99 22.31
N ARG A 537 -7.66 -1.85 22.45
CA ARG A 537 -6.31 -1.45 22.91
C ARG A 537 -5.59 -0.56 21.89
N HIS A 538 -5.82 -0.79 20.59
CA HIS A 538 -5.29 0.04 19.51
C HIS A 538 -5.94 1.43 19.51
N ILE A 539 -7.27 1.52 19.58
CA ILE A 539 -8.01 2.79 19.69
C ILE A 539 -7.54 3.57 20.93
N TYR A 540 -7.48 2.93 22.10
CA TYR A 540 -7.02 3.59 23.33
C TYR A 540 -5.59 4.14 23.19
N ARG A 541 -4.70 3.40 22.51
CA ARG A 541 -3.32 3.84 22.25
C ARG A 541 -3.27 5.01 21.28
N ASN A 542 -4.06 5.00 20.20
CA ASN A 542 -4.10 6.11 19.23
C ASN A 542 -4.63 7.40 19.88
N ILE A 543 -5.70 7.30 20.70
CA ILE A 543 -6.21 8.42 21.50
C ILE A 543 -5.13 8.99 22.42
N MET A 544 -4.38 8.12 23.12
CA MET A 544 -3.31 8.56 24.03
C MET A 544 -2.13 9.20 23.29
N GLN A 545 -1.80 8.71 22.08
CA GLN A 545 -0.77 9.31 21.23
C GLN A 545 -1.17 10.70 20.75
N ILE A 546 -2.41 10.88 20.27
CA ILE A 546 -2.93 12.19 19.84
C ILE A 546 -2.85 13.20 20.99
N ARG A 547 -3.34 12.82 22.19
CA ARG A 547 -3.27 13.67 23.38
C ARG A 547 -1.84 14.06 23.75
N SER A 548 -0.89 13.14 23.58
CA SER A 548 0.53 13.40 23.86
C SER A 548 1.16 14.36 22.82
N ILE A 549 0.72 14.29 21.56
CA ILE A 549 1.11 15.24 20.51
C ILE A 549 0.51 16.63 20.78
N GLU A 550 -0.74 16.71 21.23
CA GLU A 550 -1.38 17.97 21.63
C GLU A 550 -0.64 18.65 22.79
N GLN A 551 -0.27 17.88 23.82
CA GLN A 551 0.55 18.38 24.94
C GLN A 551 1.90 18.91 24.47
N MET A 552 2.55 18.20 23.53
CA MET A 552 3.80 18.68 22.93
C MET A 552 3.58 19.97 22.13
N ALA A 553 2.43 20.09 21.44
CA ALA A 553 2.09 21.26 20.62
C ALA A 553 1.91 22.50 21.48
N ASP A 554 1.32 22.35 22.67
CA ASP A 554 1.16 23.44 23.64
C ASP A 554 2.51 23.91 24.18
N ILE A 555 3.43 22.98 24.49
CA ILE A 555 4.80 23.32 24.92
C ILE A 555 5.53 24.09 23.80
N LEU A 556 5.52 23.56 22.57
CA LEU A 556 6.18 24.21 21.44
C LEU A 556 5.55 25.56 21.08
N ARG A 557 4.23 25.72 21.26
CA ARG A 557 3.57 27.01 21.02
C ARG A 557 4.12 28.10 21.95
N ASN A 558 4.43 27.76 23.19
CA ASN A 558 5.04 28.71 24.13
C ASN A 558 6.48 29.04 23.73
N GLU A 559 7.27 28.05 23.35
CA GLU A 559 8.65 28.28 22.87
C GLU A 559 8.73 29.12 21.60
N LEU A 560 7.80 28.90 20.67
CA LEU A 560 7.67 29.68 19.44
C LEU A 560 7.29 31.15 19.72
N ARG A 561 6.55 31.42 20.80
CA ARG A 561 6.17 32.79 21.21
C ARG A 561 7.30 33.52 21.91
N LEU A 562 8.16 32.81 22.62
CA LEU A 562 9.31 33.38 23.32
C LEU A 562 10.47 33.73 22.38
N ASN A 563 10.57 33.06 21.22
CA ASN A 563 11.59 33.29 20.20
C ASN A 563 11.01 34.12 19.02
N ASP A 564 10.93 35.45 19.15
CA ASP A 564 10.30 36.37 18.18
C ASP A 564 11.03 36.56 16.82
N GLY A 565 12.07 35.76 16.56
CA GLY A 565 12.92 35.89 15.38
C GLY A 565 14.37 36.30 15.67
N SER A 566 14.73 36.66 16.90
CA SER A 566 16.13 36.80 17.31
C SER A 566 16.69 35.52 17.95
N ILE A 567 16.74 34.40 17.22
CA ILE A 567 17.42 33.21 17.75
C ILE A 567 18.93 33.44 17.65
N LYS A 568 19.59 33.72 18.79
CA LYS A 568 21.07 33.74 18.88
C LYS A 568 21.60 32.42 18.31
N SER A 569 22.72 32.47 17.58
CA SER A 569 23.42 31.29 17.05
C SER A 569 23.41 30.18 18.10
N ALA A 570 22.76 29.06 17.81
CA ALA A 570 22.75 27.96 18.76
C ALA A 570 24.20 27.53 18.99
N THR A 571 24.63 27.54 20.24
CA THR A 571 25.88 26.89 20.67
C THR A 571 25.87 25.38 20.35
N ASN A 572 24.68 24.83 20.07
CA ASN A 572 24.43 23.43 19.81
C ASN A 572 23.33 23.22 18.73
N MET A 573 23.74 22.85 17.51
CA MET A 573 22.85 22.74 16.34
C MET A 573 21.84 21.59 16.49
N ASN A 574 20.54 21.88 16.43
CA ASN A 574 19.46 20.89 16.56
C ASN A 574 18.33 21.09 15.53
N ALA A 575 17.50 20.06 15.34
CA ALA A 575 16.45 20.02 14.32
C ALA A 575 15.41 21.12 14.50
N LEU A 576 14.93 21.32 15.73
CA LEU A 576 13.98 22.38 16.04
C LEU A 576 14.57 23.73 15.62
N TRP A 577 15.80 24.05 16.01
CA TRP A 577 16.47 25.29 15.61
C TRP A 577 16.59 25.44 14.09
N ILE A 578 16.97 24.38 13.37
CA ILE A 578 17.08 24.40 11.90
C ILE A 578 15.72 24.70 11.26
N ILE A 579 14.66 24.03 11.73
CA ILE A 579 13.29 24.22 11.23
C ILE A 579 12.80 25.65 11.49
N LEU A 580 13.08 26.21 12.67
CA LEU A 580 12.66 27.58 13.02
C LEU A 580 13.40 28.66 12.21
N ASN A 581 14.67 28.42 11.88
CA ASN A 581 15.47 29.40 11.14
C ASN A 581 15.27 29.37 9.62
N GLN A 582 14.50 28.42 9.10
CA GLN A 582 14.25 28.31 7.68
C GLN A 582 12.89 28.88 7.27
N LYS A 583 12.90 30.13 6.78
CA LYS A 583 11.69 30.88 6.35
C LYS A 583 10.80 30.15 5.32
N ALA A 584 11.36 29.21 4.55
CA ALA A 584 10.64 28.43 3.55
C ALA A 584 9.84 27.25 4.12
N VAL A 585 10.01 26.91 5.40
CA VAL A 585 9.35 25.78 6.07
C VAL A 585 8.10 26.30 6.77
N SER A 586 6.93 25.84 6.33
CA SER A 586 5.63 26.29 6.86
C SER A 586 5.16 25.48 8.07
N ILE A 587 5.75 24.30 8.31
CA ILE A 587 5.47 23.42 9.46
C ILE A 587 5.55 24.16 10.79
N SER A 588 6.49 25.11 10.93
CA SER A 588 6.69 25.90 12.15
C SER A 588 5.47 26.75 12.54
N ARG A 589 4.56 27.05 11.60
CA ARG A 589 3.33 27.81 11.83
C ARG A 589 2.23 26.98 12.51
N ASN A 590 2.37 25.65 12.52
CA ASN A 590 1.40 24.74 13.13
C ASN A 590 2.12 23.88 14.20
N PRO A 591 2.01 24.24 15.49
CA PRO A 591 2.68 23.53 16.58
C PRO A 591 2.34 22.03 16.63
N PHE A 592 1.11 21.64 16.28
CA PHE A 592 0.70 20.23 16.26
C PHE A 592 1.43 19.43 15.18
N ARG A 593 1.52 19.99 13.96
CA ARG A 593 2.29 19.37 12.87
C ARG A 593 3.79 19.31 13.20
N LEU A 594 4.32 20.37 13.81
CA LEU A 594 5.71 20.41 14.26
C LEU A 594 6.00 19.34 15.32
N SER A 595 5.14 19.20 16.34
CA SER A 595 5.25 18.16 17.36
C SER A 595 5.28 16.76 16.77
N TRP A 596 4.39 16.48 15.82
CA TRP A 596 4.36 15.19 15.14
C TRP A 596 5.67 14.91 14.39
N VAL A 597 6.20 15.91 13.67
CA VAL A 597 7.45 15.79 12.93
C VAL A 597 8.63 15.51 13.85
N LEU A 598 8.76 16.25 14.96
CA LEU A 598 9.87 16.09 15.91
C LEU A 598 9.81 14.73 16.62
N ILE A 599 8.63 14.30 17.07
CA ILE A 599 8.45 12.98 17.69
C ILE A 599 8.78 11.86 16.69
N ASN A 600 8.33 11.99 15.44
CA ASN A 600 8.63 11.01 14.41
C ASN A 600 10.13 10.98 14.05
N LEU A 601 10.82 12.12 14.06
CA LEU A 601 12.27 12.19 13.90
C LEU A 601 13.01 11.41 14.98
N ILE A 602 12.68 11.64 16.25
CA ILE A 602 13.28 10.91 17.39
C ILE A 602 13.04 9.40 17.22
N ARG A 603 11.80 9.01 16.92
CA ARG A 603 11.44 7.60 16.70
C ARG A 603 12.26 6.94 15.58
N CYS A 604 12.46 7.64 14.46
CA CYS A 604 13.27 7.14 13.35
C CYS A 604 14.76 7.02 13.73
N MET A 605 15.32 8.02 14.42
CA MET A 605 16.71 7.99 14.87
C MET A 605 16.96 6.78 15.79
N VAL A 606 16.08 6.53 16.76
CA VAL A 606 16.23 5.39 17.70
C VAL A 606 16.02 4.05 16.99
N SER A 607 14.88 3.85 16.32
CA SER A 607 14.56 2.53 15.75
C SER A 607 15.53 2.05 14.66
N ILE A 608 15.99 2.96 13.80
CA ILE A 608 16.86 2.61 12.69
C ILE A 608 18.30 2.53 13.16
N LEU A 609 18.82 3.57 13.84
CA LEU A 609 20.23 3.61 14.16
C LEU A 609 20.59 2.54 15.21
N CYS A 610 19.72 2.23 16.19
CA CYS A 610 20.04 1.21 17.19
C CYS A 610 20.26 -0.16 16.56
N THR A 611 19.38 -0.59 15.66
CA THR A 611 19.50 -1.91 15.02
C THR A 611 20.70 -1.99 14.09
N ARG A 612 21.04 -0.89 13.41
CA ARG A 612 22.19 -0.84 12.50
C ARG A 612 23.52 -0.78 13.24
N ILE A 613 23.61 0.02 14.29
CA ILE A 613 24.83 0.14 15.10
C ILE A 613 25.07 -1.16 15.88
N ALA A 614 24.03 -1.79 16.43
CA ALA A 614 24.17 -3.11 17.05
C ALA A 614 24.72 -4.16 16.07
N ASN A 615 24.23 -4.21 14.82
CA ASN A 615 24.80 -5.09 13.79
C ASN A 615 26.28 -4.80 13.50
N VAL A 616 26.66 -3.52 13.43
CA VAL A 616 28.07 -3.12 13.23
C VAL A 616 28.93 -3.64 14.38
N PHE A 617 28.48 -3.51 15.62
CA PHE A 617 29.19 -4.05 16.80
C PHE A 617 29.32 -5.58 16.76
N VAL A 618 28.24 -6.29 16.44
CA VAL A 618 28.27 -7.76 16.30
C VAL A 618 29.26 -8.20 15.22
N ASN A 619 29.31 -7.48 14.10
CA ASN A 619 30.24 -7.78 13.01
C ASN A 619 31.70 -7.46 13.37
N LEU A 620 31.95 -6.36 14.09
CA LEU A 620 33.28 -6.03 14.60
C LEU A 620 33.77 -7.11 15.57
N TYR A 621 32.89 -7.58 16.44
CA TYR A 621 33.20 -8.64 17.39
C TYR A 621 33.47 -9.98 16.69
N SER A 622 32.72 -10.30 15.63
CA SER A 622 32.81 -11.58 14.94
C SER A 622 34.00 -11.70 13.98
N ASP A 623 34.58 -10.59 13.52
CA ASP A 623 35.71 -10.56 12.57
C ASP A 623 36.91 -9.77 13.13
N ALA A 624 37.75 -10.47 13.90
CA ALA A 624 38.94 -9.92 14.52
C ALA A 624 39.95 -9.34 13.49
N SER A 625 40.01 -9.90 12.27
CA SER A 625 40.91 -9.41 11.22
C SER A 625 40.47 -8.05 10.72
N SER A 626 39.17 -7.90 10.41
CA SER A 626 38.61 -6.61 10.01
C SER A 626 38.74 -5.58 11.13
N SER A 627 38.50 -5.96 12.39
CA SER A 627 38.65 -5.07 13.55
C SER A 627 40.09 -4.55 13.68
N GLN A 628 41.09 -5.41 13.52
CA GLN A 628 42.49 -4.99 13.56
C GLN A 628 42.86 -4.04 12.40
N GLU A 629 42.34 -4.27 11.20
CA GLU A 629 42.56 -3.37 10.08
C GLU A 629 41.95 -1.98 10.29
N LEU A 630 40.78 -1.92 10.93
CA LEU A 630 40.13 -0.67 11.27
C LEU A 630 40.92 0.07 12.34
N ILE A 631 41.37 -0.62 13.39
CA ILE A 631 42.27 -0.08 14.41
C ILE A 631 43.50 0.56 13.77
N ASN A 632 44.14 -0.15 12.83
CA ASN A 632 45.33 0.34 12.16
C ASN A 632 45.03 1.58 11.29
N GLU A 633 43.91 1.60 10.56
CA GLU A 633 43.47 2.80 9.82
C GLU A 633 43.30 3.99 10.77
N GLN A 634 42.65 3.75 11.90
CA GLN A 634 42.33 4.77 12.89
C GLN A 634 43.59 5.34 13.54
N ALA A 635 44.56 4.49 13.89
CA ALA A 635 45.85 4.92 14.42
C ALA A 635 46.62 5.82 13.44
N VAL A 636 46.65 5.44 12.14
CA VAL A 636 47.31 6.23 11.08
C VAL A 636 46.59 7.57 10.85
N LEU A 637 45.27 7.61 10.93
CA LEU A 637 44.54 8.87 10.78
C LEU A 637 44.76 9.78 11.99
N ILE A 638 44.78 9.24 13.20
CA ILE A 638 45.06 9.99 14.42
C ILE A 638 46.48 10.57 14.39
N SER A 639 47.48 9.81 13.94
CA SER A 639 48.86 10.30 13.86
C SER A 639 49.03 11.46 12.87
N ASN A 640 48.24 11.46 11.78
CA ASN A 640 48.35 12.43 10.69
C ASN A 640 47.44 13.67 10.87
N TYR A 641 46.32 13.53 11.57
CA TYR A 641 45.27 14.56 11.64
C TYR A 641 44.82 14.92 13.06
N GLY A 642 45.36 14.27 14.09
CA GLY A 642 44.94 14.44 15.48
C GLY A 642 43.74 13.56 15.85
N ARG A 643 43.34 13.61 17.13
CA ARG A 643 42.24 12.79 17.68
C ARG A 643 40.85 13.34 17.36
N ASP A 644 40.74 14.60 16.96
CA ASP A 644 39.45 15.25 16.73
C ASP A 644 38.81 14.77 15.41
N ILE A 645 37.60 14.23 15.51
CA ILE A 645 36.83 13.84 14.34
C ILE A 645 36.25 15.10 13.70
N THR A 646 36.53 15.31 12.42
CA THR A 646 36.07 16.47 11.64
C THR A 646 35.41 16.03 10.34
N TYR A 647 34.58 16.89 9.76
CA TYR A 647 33.95 16.63 8.45
C TYR A 647 34.98 16.35 7.34
N THR A 648 36.17 16.96 7.41
CA THR A 648 37.25 16.74 6.43
C THR A 648 38.00 15.42 6.67
N LEU A 649 37.98 14.89 7.90
CA LEU A 649 38.59 13.61 8.24
C LEU A 649 37.70 12.41 7.88
N LEU A 650 36.38 12.54 8.05
CA LEU A 650 35.42 11.47 7.81
C LEU A 650 35.57 10.78 6.43
N PRO A 651 35.69 11.49 5.28
CA PRO A 651 35.93 10.86 3.98
C PRO A 651 37.23 10.04 3.88
N LYS A 652 38.20 10.25 4.78
CA LYS A 652 39.50 9.58 4.79
C LYS A 652 39.45 8.21 5.51
N MET A 653 38.41 7.94 6.29
CA MET A 653 38.16 6.66 6.97
C MET A 653 37.59 5.62 6.01
N LYS A 654 38.33 5.33 4.93
CA LYS A 654 37.83 4.56 3.77
C LYS A 654 37.47 3.12 4.15
N ARG A 655 38.29 2.46 4.97
CA ARG A 655 38.07 1.09 5.44
C ARG A 655 36.88 1.05 6.38
N LEU A 656 36.79 1.97 7.34
CA LEU A 656 35.64 2.06 8.24
C LEU A 656 34.33 2.34 7.49
N ILE A 657 34.33 3.27 6.53
CA ILE A 657 33.16 3.52 5.67
C ILE A 657 32.77 2.26 4.89
N SER A 658 33.75 1.53 4.34
CA SER A 658 33.52 0.28 3.61
C SER A 658 32.94 -0.80 4.53
N PHE A 659 33.49 -0.95 5.74
CA PHE A 659 33.04 -1.88 6.75
C PHE A 659 31.61 -1.61 7.19
N VAL A 660 31.31 -0.36 7.55
CA VAL A 660 29.95 0.06 7.94
C VAL A 660 28.98 -0.19 6.79
N LYS A 661 29.33 0.15 5.54
CA LYS A 661 28.48 -0.15 4.38
C LYS A 661 28.20 -1.64 4.22
N ARG A 662 29.19 -2.50 4.45
CA ARG A 662 29.01 -3.96 4.41
C ARG A 662 28.08 -4.44 5.52
N ALA A 663 28.31 -4.01 6.77
CA ALA A 663 27.48 -4.37 7.92
C ALA A 663 26.03 -3.88 7.77
N LEU A 664 25.80 -2.75 7.10
CA LEU A 664 24.46 -2.25 6.78
C LEU A 664 23.72 -3.11 5.74
N LEU A 665 24.45 -3.84 4.88
CA LEU A 665 23.89 -4.73 3.85
C LEU A 665 23.57 -6.12 4.39
N GLU A 666 24.11 -6.50 5.55
CA GLU A 666 23.85 -7.79 6.17
C GLU A 666 22.53 -7.79 6.97
N PRO A 667 21.74 -8.87 6.88
CA PRO A 667 20.50 -8.99 7.64
C PRO A 667 20.80 -9.16 9.13
N SER A 668 20.10 -8.40 9.99
CA SER A 668 20.22 -8.58 11.45
C SER A 668 19.72 -9.97 11.87
N PRO A 669 20.37 -10.66 12.83
CA PRO A 669 19.87 -11.93 13.38
C PRO A 669 18.46 -11.83 14.00
N GLN A 670 18.03 -10.65 14.40
CA GLN A 670 16.76 -10.40 15.11
C GLN A 670 15.61 -9.95 14.17
N VAL A 671 15.69 -10.24 12.87
CA VAL A 671 14.74 -9.74 11.85
C VAL A 671 13.35 -10.39 11.91
N GLY A 672 13.20 -11.56 12.54
CA GLY A 672 11.91 -12.25 12.66
C GLY A 672 10.82 -11.44 13.38
N ALA A 673 11.19 -10.66 14.39
CA ALA A 673 10.27 -9.76 15.11
C ALA A 673 10.29 -8.31 14.56
N LEU A 674 11.39 -7.91 13.92
CA LEU A 674 11.64 -6.54 13.44
C LEU A 674 11.03 -6.23 12.07
N LEU A 675 10.70 -7.24 11.26
CA LEU A 675 10.08 -7.04 9.94
C LEU A 675 8.74 -6.29 10.05
N LEU A 676 7.94 -6.53 11.08
CA LEU A 676 6.65 -5.84 11.25
C LEU A 676 6.74 -4.43 11.83
N SER A 677 7.74 -4.13 12.66
CA SER A 677 7.99 -2.74 13.10
C SER A 677 8.55 -1.89 11.97
N LEU A 678 9.36 -2.50 11.09
CA LEU A 678 9.79 -1.91 9.83
C LEU A 678 8.62 -1.71 8.86
N PHE A 679 7.57 -2.54 8.82
CA PHE A 679 6.38 -2.21 8.02
C PHE A 679 5.63 -0.97 8.53
N TYR A 680 5.64 -0.70 9.84
CA TYR A 680 5.04 0.51 10.44
C TYR A 680 5.93 1.76 10.29
N SER A 681 7.26 1.62 10.29
CA SER A 681 8.22 2.74 10.14
C SER A 681 8.72 2.94 8.70
N ALA A 682 8.54 1.97 7.81
CA ALA A 682 8.85 2.08 6.38
C ALA A 682 7.97 3.11 5.65
N GLY A 683 6.86 3.47 6.29
CA GLY A 683 6.00 4.59 5.93
C GLY A 683 6.69 5.95 5.82
N SER A 684 7.88 6.15 6.40
CA SER A 684 8.60 7.43 6.41
C SER A 684 9.99 7.40 5.75
N LEU A 685 10.34 6.34 5.01
CA LEU A 685 11.73 6.05 4.63
C LEU A 685 12.39 6.94 3.56
N ASN A 686 11.68 7.67 2.69
CA ASN A 686 12.34 8.32 1.54
C ASN A 686 13.10 9.63 1.87
N PRO A 687 12.59 10.54 2.71
CA PRO A 687 13.34 11.74 3.06
C PRO A 687 14.59 11.42 3.90
N PHE A 688 14.51 10.37 4.73
CA PHE A 688 15.63 9.94 5.57
C PHE A 688 16.60 9.00 4.86
N ILE A 689 16.22 8.27 3.81
CA ILE A 689 17.20 7.62 2.93
C ILE A 689 18.03 8.68 2.19
N ASP A 690 17.48 9.85 1.85
CA ASP A 690 18.29 10.95 1.32
C ASP A 690 19.12 11.65 2.42
N PHE A 691 18.58 11.83 3.63
CA PHE A 691 19.32 12.36 4.77
C PHE A 691 20.45 11.42 5.26
N CYS A 692 20.21 10.11 5.30
CA CYS A 692 21.19 9.06 5.54
C CYS A 692 22.06 8.76 4.31
N LYS A 693 21.65 9.03 3.06
CA LYS A 693 22.59 8.99 1.92
C LYS A 693 23.57 10.17 1.97
N ILE A 694 23.18 11.26 2.62
CA ILE A 694 24.05 12.42 2.88
C ILE A 694 24.88 12.20 4.17
N GLY A 695 24.31 11.60 5.22
CA GLY A 695 24.97 11.28 6.50
C GLY A 695 25.80 9.99 6.52
N CYS A 696 25.33 8.88 5.95
CA CYS A 696 26.11 7.64 5.75
C CYS A 696 27.14 7.74 4.62
N LYS A 697 27.28 8.92 3.98
CA LYS A 697 28.53 9.23 3.30
C LYS A 697 29.66 9.52 4.29
N HIS A 698 29.35 9.96 5.53
CA HIS A 698 30.33 10.54 6.46
C HIS A 698 30.04 10.36 7.97
N SER A 699 29.53 9.22 8.45
CA SER A 699 29.49 8.97 9.91
C SER A 699 30.10 7.60 10.23
N SER A 700 31.36 7.64 10.61
CA SER A 700 32.19 6.51 11.02
C SER A 700 32.29 6.54 12.54
N ALA A 701 31.69 5.58 13.24
CA ALA A 701 31.91 5.39 14.67
C ALA A 701 33.11 4.45 14.87
N TYR A 702 34.08 4.90 15.66
CA TYR A 702 35.27 4.14 16.06
C TYR A 702 34.98 3.32 17.32
N LEU A 703 35.55 2.12 17.41
CA LEU A 703 35.99 1.53 18.68
C LEU A 703 37.15 0.57 18.39
N LEU A 704 38.24 0.71 19.16
CA LEU A 704 39.40 -0.18 19.19
C LEU A 704 39.09 -1.33 20.14
N ILE A 705 39.32 -2.59 19.74
CA ILE A 705 39.24 -3.76 20.63
C ILE A 705 40.40 -4.72 20.29
N GLU A 706 41.24 -5.03 21.28
CA GLU A 706 42.27 -6.07 21.21
C GLU A 706 41.69 -7.45 21.57
N SER A 707 41.94 -8.44 20.72
CA SER A 707 41.44 -9.81 20.83
C SER A 707 42.09 -10.62 21.95
N GLU A 708 41.31 -11.40 22.70
CA GLU A 708 41.66 -12.80 23.06
C GLU A 708 40.44 -13.62 23.57
N LYS A 709 40.30 -14.82 22.99
CA LYS A 709 39.43 -16.00 23.24
C LYS A 709 38.39 -15.97 24.39
N CYS A 710 37.13 -16.32 24.08
CA CYS A 710 36.52 -17.65 24.32
C CYS A 710 35.02 -17.69 23.96
N PHE A 711 34.56 -18.85 23.49
CA PHE A 711 33.16 -19.19 23.20
C PHE A 711 32.35 -19.44 24.48
N ASN A 712 31.14 -18.88 24.59
CA ASN A 712 29.92 -19.62 24.94
C ASN A 712 28.65 -18.81 24.61
N THR A 713 27.53 -19.52 24.48
CA THR A 713 26.23 -19.01 24.01
C THR A 713 25.56 -18.08 25.02
N ASP A 714 25.86 -16.79 24.92
CA ASP A 714 25.03 -15.63 25.26
C ASP A 714 25.69 -14.43 24.54
N THR A 715 24.92 -13.47 24.00
CA THR A 715 25.50 -12.35 23.22
C THR A 715 26.25 -11.37 24.15
N GLU A 716 27.51 -11.67 24.43
CA GLU A 716 28.42 -10.89 25.27
C GLU A 716 29.35 -10.01 24.41
N LEU A 717 29.55 -8.74 24.81
CA LEU A 717 30.46 -7.81 24.14
C LEU A 717 31.54 -7.32 25.12
N ILE A 718 32.81 -7.58 24.79
CA ILE A 718 33.98 -7.02 25.48
C ILE A 718 34.54 -5.92 24.56
N LEU A 719 34.59 -4.67 25.04
CA LEU A 719 35.20 -3.52 24.34
C LEU A 719 36.64 -3.28 24.82
#